data_AF-A0A7X9IVM3-F1
#
_entry.id   AF-A0A7X9IVM3-F1
#
_cell.length_a   1.000
_cell.length_b   1.000
_cell.length_c   1.000
_cell.angle_alpha   90.00
_cell.angle_beta   90.00
_cell.angle_gamma   90.00
#
_symmetry.space_group_name_H-M   'P 1'
#
loop_
_entity.id
_entity.type
_entity.pdbx_description
1 polymer ?
#
loop_
_entity_poly.entity_id
_entity_poly.type
_entity_poly.pdbx_seq_one_letter_code
_entity_poly.pdbx_strand_id
1 'polypeptide(L)'
;MVVGGPEKRRLAALAAWLLALPWAAGSCELICEVPPPLTGDAEAVDVPPEADAPADPGEVQDDGFDDGPDGEVPATCGNGSVDDGEECDDANAAEDDGCRSDCRFSCHADRDCEAGDPCTIEACRPGGTGRRCEAGPAGPPPPQPLGPPNGARTGSHLLPPARQSLRPALRWRPPACPGVSYDVQIDDSCPAIGFGDCEFPSPEGSATGLAATSGRPPSDLPVDTTPPAGRRYFWRVRSVLPGVGPGPWSPPRYLDVGRAPGDLDGDGHADLAVGAPGDGSGAGTGRVYIFLGATVPDDTPDVTLDRPAGSRFGEAVAAAGDVNGDGFCDLLVGDPNYSTTGRNHGAAFVYYGGNPLPATPALTLEGGFNGEELGAAVAGAGDVDADGADDWLVGIPSADTGGSDAGRVLLLQGGAAPDVVPDWTRDGAAAGDRFGATLGGAGDIDADGFADFLVGAPGTDGPGGSDAGAAFLVRGGPMAGLVATEDEAWFGEAPAEAFGASLAGIGDLDADGFDDVAVGAPGAADGRGRVALFRGGATFATTPDATFEGAAPGDRFGDALAGAGDVNGDGVPDWLVGAPLADGVAADAGRAYLFAGSWPPAAIPGVTFDAAAAGNRHGAAVAGIGDLDADGFADFAIGAPQFDGARSNSGRVTVGLGSAAPTSTPALAPEGAVMGASLGSAIASTR
;
A
#
# COMPACT_ATOMS: atom_id res chain seq x y z
N MET A 1 -15.55 59.95 36.14
CA MET A 1 -16.66 60.36 35.25
C MET A 1 -17.67 59.22 35.18
N VAL A 2 -18.94 59.52 34.94
CA VAL A 2 -20.03 58.56 34.60
C VAL A 2 -19.92 58.26 33.08
N VAL A 3 -20.36 57.17 32.44
CA VAL A 3 -21.27 56.01 32.73
C VAL A 3 -20.60 54.75 32.11
N GLY A 4 -20.86 53.48 32.45
CA GLY A 4 -21.72 52.82 33.45
C GLY A 4 -22.36 51.52 32.90
N GLY A 5 -22.91 50.67 33.78
CA GLY A 5 -23.68 49.45 33.44
C GLY A 5 -24.69 49.15 34.56
N PRO A 6 -24.99 47.89 34.95
CA PRO A 6 -25.15 46.64 34.17
C PRO A 6 -26.49 45.93 34.52
N GLU A 7 -26.79 44.73 33.96
CA GLU A 7 -27.83 43.85 34.57
C GLU A 7 -27.51 42.33 34.50
N LYS A 8 -28.25 41.50 35.25
CA LYS A 8 -27.94 40.09 35.56
C LYS A 8 -29.22 39.26 35.85
N ARG A 9 -29.06 37.92 35.99
CA ARG A 9 -29.97 36.90 36.61
C ARG A 9 -31.05 36.36 35.66
N ARG A 10 -31.56 35.11 35.73
CA ARG A 10 -31.53 33.91 36.65
C ARG A 10 -31.37 32.63 35.76
N LEU A 11 -31.40 31.33 36.11
CA LEU A 11 -31.47 30.34 37.26
C LEU A 11 -30.99 28.99 36.60
N ALA A 12 -30.38 27.92 37.16
CA ALA A 12 -30.35 27.21 38.45
C ALA A 12 -31.70 26.62 38.91
N ALA A 13 -31.90 25.35 39.26
CA ALA A 13 -31.12 24.11 39.24
C ALA A 13 -32.11 22.94 38.91
N LEU A 14 -31.80 21.62 38.92
CA LEU A 14 -31.37 20.76 40.04
C LEU A 14 -31.10 19.33 39.50
N ALA A 15 -30.54 18.42 40.30
CA ALA A 15 -30.03 17.11 39.85
C ALA A 15 -30.62 15.87 40.57
N ALA A 16 -30.48 14.72 39.89
CA ALA A 16 -30.53 13.33 40.37
C ALA A 16 -31.87 12.73 40.88
N TRP A 17 -32.08 11.45 40.59
CA TRP A 17 -32.24 10.35 41.56
C TRP A 17 -31.93 8.99 40.88
N LEU A 18 -32.08 7.85 41.57
CA LEU A 18 -31.27 6.63 41.33
C LEU A 18 -32.07 5.29 41.37
N LEU A 19 -31.47 4.23 40.80
CA LEU A 19 -31.66 2.75 41.03
C LEU A 19 -32.53 1.86 40.09
N ALA A 20 -31.84 0.86 39.50
CA ALA A 20 -32.16 -0.59 39.40
C ALA A 20 -33.29 -1.19 38.50
N LEU A 21 -32.85 -1.92 37.44
CA LEU A 21 -33.09 -3.34 37.04
C LEU A 21 -34.31 -4.15 37.57
N PRO A 22 -34.82 -5.23 36.89
CA PRO A 22 -34.29 -5.97 35.71
C PRO A 22 -35.30 -6.43 34.61
N TRP A 23 -34.76 -7.04 33.54
CA TRP A 23 -35.30 -8.10 32.61
C TRP A 23 -36.74 -8.07 32.04
N ALA A 24 -36.86 -8.10 30.70
CA ALA A 24 -37.68 -9.05 29.90
C ALA A 24 -37.37 -8.91 28.38
N ALA A 25 -37.78 -9.87 27.54
CA ALA A 25 -37.51 -9.89 26.09
C ALA A 25 -38.79 -9.75 25.23
N GLY A 26 -38.66 -9.35 23.96
CA GLY A 26 -39.75 -9.37 22.97
C GLY A 26 -39.47 -8.62 21.67
N SER A 27 -39.30 -9.37 20.57
CA SER A 27 -39.63 -9.06 19.16
C SER A 27 -39.60 -7.59 18.66
N CYS A 28 -38.74 -7.32 17.67
CA CYS A 28 -38.97 -6.28 16.68
C CYS A 28 -39.49 -6.91 15.39
N GLU A 29 -40.63 -6.41 14.91
CA GLU A 29 -41.29 -6.80 13.65
C GLU A 29 -41.06 -5.65 12.65
N LEU A 30 -40.57 -5.94 11.44
CA LEU A 30 -40.28 -4.92 10.43
C LEU A 30 -41.41 -4.86 9.41
N ILE A 31 -42.12 -3.74 9.35
CA ILE A 31 -43.17 -3.48 8.36
C ILE A 31 -42.56 -2.65 7.22
N CYS A 32 -42.55 -3.20 6.01
CA CYS A 32 -42.19 -2.47 4.80
C CYS A 32 -43.45 -1.85 4.17
N GLU A 33 -43.53 -0.52 4.10
CA GLU A 33 -44.56 0.19 3.34
C GLU A 33 -44.09 0.46 1.90
N VAL A 34 -45.00 0.31 0.94
CA VAL A 34 -44.73 0.46 -0.51
C VAL A 34 -45.20 1.84 -1.00
N PRO A 35 -44.42 2.59 -1.80
CA PRO A 35 -44.85 3.88 -2.35
C PRO A 35 -45.98 3.72 -3.40
N PRO A 36 -47.00 4.60 -3.42
CA PRO A 36 -48.07 4.54 -4.41
C PRO A 36 -47.68 5.16 -5.77
N PRO A 37 -48.28 4.71 -6.90
CA PRO A 37 -48.03 5.27 -8.23
C PRO A 37 -48.71 6.63 -8.42
N LEU A 38 -48.13 7.46 -9.31
CA LEU A 38 -48.70 8.75 -9.73
C LEU A 38 -49.49 8.62 -11.03
N THR A 39 -50.56 9.42 -11.18
CA THR A 39 -51.44 9.41 -12.35
C THR A 39 -51.90 10.82 -12.75
N GLY A 40 -51.87 11.13 -14.05
CA GLY A 40 -52.75 12.14 -14.68
C GLY A 40 -52.16 13.53 -14.92
N ASP A 41 -52.11 13.90 -16.21
CA ASP A 41 -52.44 15.19 -16.83
C ASP A 41 -51.76 16.50 -16.30
N ALA A 42 -51.23 17.40 -17.13
CA ALA A 42 -51.92 18.03 -18.27
C ALA A 42 -51.04 18.97 -19.15
N GLU A 43 -51.66 19.46 -20.23
CA GLU A 43 -51.30 20.61 -21.09
C GLU A 43 -50.12 20.50 -22.08
N ALA A 44 -50.17 21.31 -23.14
CA ALA A 44 -49.34 21.22 -24.34
C ALA A 44 -48.97 22.62 -24.90
N VAL A 45 -47.88 22.70 -25.68
CA VAL A 45 -47.43 23.91 -26.39
C VAL A 45 -46.97 23.57 -27.81
N ASP A 46 -47.20 24.49 -28.76
CA ASP A 46 -47.07 24.33 -30.21
C ASP A 46 -45.63 24.53 -30.78
N VAL A 47 -45.27 23.65 -31.76
CA VAL A 47 -44.55 23.80 -33.08
C VAL A 47 -43.79 25.10 -33.49
N PRO A 48 -43.01 25.20 -34.62
CA PRO A 48 -42.63 24.24 -35.71
C PRO A 48 -41.09 24.32 -36.10
N PRO A 49 -40.61 24.11 -37.37
CA PRO A 49 -40.35 22.83 -38.07
C PRO A 49 -38.96 22.76 -38.80
N GLU A 50 -38.88 21.99 -39.92
CA GLU A 50 -37.86 21.89 -41.00
C GLU A 50 -36.79 20.77 -40.86
N ALA A 51 -36.48 19.95 -41.89
CA ALA A 51 -37.12 19.72 -43.21
C ALA A 51 -36.69 18.38 -43.90
N ASP A 52 -37.45 18.01 -44.96
CA ASP A 52 -37.08 17.23 -46.17
C ASP A 52 -36.65 15.74 -46.13
N ALA A 53 -37.65 14.83 -46.21
CA ALA A 53 -38.11 14.09 -47.43
C ALA A 53 -37.11 13.32 -48.37
N PRO A 54 -37.55 12.45 -49.34
CA PRO A 54 -38.84 11.74 -49.53
C PRO A 54 -38.70 10.20 -49.86
N ALA A 55 -39.82 9.45 -49.92
CA ALA A 55 -40.25 8.58 -51.06
C ALA A 55 -41.14 7.35 -50.68
N ASP A 56 -42.43 7.46 -51.00
CA ASP A 56 -43.49 6.44 -51.14
C ASP A 56 -43.28 5.60 -52.46
N PRO A 57 -44.03 4.52 -52.84
CA PRO A 57 -45.22 3.91 -52.23
C PRO A 57 -45.25 2.35 -52.08
N GLY A 58 -46.24 1.80 -51.35
CA GLY A 58 -46.38 0.33 -51.18
C GLY A 58 -47.72 -0.29 -50.72
N GLU A 59 -48.65 0.46 -50.14
CA GLU A 59 -50.10 0.18 -49.88
C GLU A 59 -50.60 -1.22 -49.34
N VAL A 60 -51.36 -1.15 -48.23
CA VAL A 60 -52.41 -2.09 -47.73
C VAL A 60 -52.02 -3.37 -46.92
N GLN A 61 -52.46 -3.36 -45.65
CA GLN A 61 -53.12 -4.39 -44.78
C GLN A 61 -53.01 -5.90 -45.16
N ASP A 62 -52.98 -6.84 -44.20
CA ASP A 62 -53.74 -6.86 -42.93
C ASP A 62 -53.03 -7.61 -41.76
N ASP A 63 -53.79 -7.95 -40.73
CA ASP A 63 -53.37 -8.56 -39.46
C ASP A 63 -52.72 -9.97 -39.52
N GLY A 64 -51.64 -10.15 -38.75
CA GLY A 64 -50.99 -11.45 -38.54
C GLY A 64 -49.61 -11.32 -37.90
N PHE A 65 -49.48 -11.73 -36.64
CA PHE A 65 -48.17 -11.98 -36.03
C PHE A 65 -47.66 -13.33 -36.58
N ASP A 66 -46.50 -13.33 -37.24
CA ASP A 66 -45.87 -14.53 -37.82
C ASP A 66 -44.50 -14.72 -37.17
N ASP A 67 -44.27 -15.90 -36.58
CA ASP A 67 -43.12 -16.16 -35.71
C ASP A 67 -41.87 -16.52 -36.53
N GLY A 68 -41.10 -15.49 -36.90
CA GLY A 68 -39.83 -15.60 -37.62
C GLY A 68 -38.59 -15.76 -36.70
N PRO A 69 -37.55 -16.50 -37.10
CA PRO A 69 -36.57 -17.07 -36.17
C PRO A 69 -35.30 -16.22 -35.91
N ASP A 70 -34.40 -16.81 -35.11
CA ASP A 70 -32.99 -16.45 -34.91
C ASP A 70 -32.70 -15.21 -34.03
N GLY A 71 -33.37 -15.15 -32.87
CA GLY A 71 -32.86 -14.44 -31.70
C GLY A 71 -32.10 -15.39 -30.77
N GLU A 72 -30.77 -15.30 -30.73
CA GLU A 72 -29.93 -16.02 -29.74
C GLU A 72 -30.07 -15.38 -28.34
N VAL A 73 -31.15 -15.72 -27.64
CA VAL A 73 -31.25 -15.52 -26.19
C VAL A 73 -30.44 -16.65 -25.52
N PRO A 74 -29.50 -16.35 -24.60
CA PRO A 74 -28.79 -17.39 -23.86
C PRO A 74 -29.77 -18.29 -23.11
N ALA A 75 -29.61 -19.61 -23.24
CA ALA A 75 -30.53 -20.58 -22.67
C ALA A 75 -30.43 -20.64 -21.13
N THR A 76 -31.18 -19.78 -20.45
CA THR A 76 -31.41 -19.88 -19.01
C THR A 76 -32.28 -21.09 -18.71
N CYS A 77 -31.78 -22.05 -17.93
CA CYS A 77 -32.66 -23.01 -17.25
C CYS A 77 -33.63 -22.23 -16.32
N GLY A 78 -34.75 -22.86 -15.92
CA GLY A 78 -35.96 -22.17 -15.44
C GLY A 78 -35.82 -21.14 -14.32
N ASN A 79 -36.89 -20.35 -14.11
CA ASN A 79 -36.98 -19.12 -13.30
C ASN A 79 -36.60 -19.22 -11.79
N GLY A 80 -36.15 -20.37 -11.30
CA GLY A 80 -35.66 -20.56 -9.93
C GLY A 80 -36.72 -20.76 -8.86
N SER A 81 -38.01 -20.83 -9.21
CA SER A 81 -39.11 -21.14 -8.29
C SER A 81 -39.62 -22.56 -8.51
N VAL A 82 -39.77 -23.33 -7.42
CA VAL A 82 -40.46 -24.63 -7.41
C VAL A 82 -41.86 -24.41 -6.87
N ASP A 83 -42.90 -24.75 -7.64
CA ASP A 83 -44.29 -24.68 -7.16
C ASP A 83 -44.64 -25.92 -6.30
N ASP A 84 -45.68 -25.79 -5.46
CA ASP A 84 -46.04 -26.75 -4.40
C ASP A 84 -46.59 -28.08 -4.95
N GLY A 85 -45.69 -28.91 -5.48
CA GLY A 85 -45.97 -30.16 -6.20
C GLY A 85 -44.91 -30.59 -7.24
N GLU A 86 -43.91 -29.76 -7.54
CA GLU A 86 -42.85 -30.09 -8.51
C GLU A 86 -41.57 -30.65 -7.85
N GLU A 87 -41.04 -31.77 -8.38
CA GLU A 87 -39.76 -32.37 -7.98
C GLU A 87 -38.85 -32.72 -9.19
N CYS A 88 -39.05 -32.07 -10.36
CA CYS A 88 -38.39 -32.42 -11.65
C CYS A 88 -38.65 -33.90 -12.07
N ASP A 89 -39.90 -34.21 -12.42
CA ASP A 89 -40.52 -35.55 -12.48
C ASP A 89 -40.04 -36.51 -13.61
N ASP A 90 -38.77 -36.43 -14.02
CA ASP A 90 -38.14 -37.45 -14.89
C ASP A 90 -36.61 -37.65 -14.70
N ALA A 91 -35.93 -36.77 -13.95
CA ALA A 91 -34.48 -36.70 -13.81
C ALA A 91 -33.69 -36.44 -15.13
N ASN A 92 -34.20 -35.55 -15.97
CA ASN A 92 -33.63 -35.08 -17.25
C ASN A 92 -33.52 -36.20 -18.30
N ALA A 93 -34.58 -37.00 -18.46
CA ALA A 93 -34.65 -38.13 -19.40
C ALA A 93 -35.33 -37.77 -20.74
N ALA A 94 -36.12 -36.70 -20.79
CA ALA A 94 -36.76 -36.13 -21.97
C ALA A 94 -36.53 -34.60 -22.08
N GLU A 95 -37.12 -33.96 -23.09
CA GLU A 95 -36.94 -32.52 -23.40
C GLU A 95 -38.28 -31.83 -23.73
N ASP A 96 -39.39 -32.35 -23.21
CA ASP A 96 -40.76 -31.92 -23.51
C ASP A 96 -41.50 -31.21 -22.37
N ASP A 97 -40.82 -30.92 -21.24
CA ASP A 97 -41.33 -30.11 -20.12
C ASP A 97 -40.86 -28.64 -20.12
N GLY A 98 -39.77 -28.34 -20.85
CA GLY A 98 -39.14 -27.02 -20.91
C GLY A 98 -37.71 -26.96 -20.34
N CYS A 99 -37.25 -28.03 -19.67
CA CYS A 99 -35.85 -28.22 -19.32
C CYS A 99 -35.10 -28.93 -20.47
N ARG A 100 -33.81 -28.61 -20.66
CA ARG A 100 -32.93 -29.40 -21.54
C ARG A 100 -32.32 -30.57 -20.78
N SER A 101 -32.17 -31.71 -21.47
CA SER A 101 -31.46 -32.87 -20.95
C SER A 101 -29.97 -32.61 -20.64
N ASP A 102 -29.38 -31.56 -21.22
CA ASP A 102 -27.99 -31.15 -21.01
C ASP A 102 -27.75 -30.13 -19.87
N CYS A 103 -28.80 -29.63 -19.20
CA CYS A 103 -28.64 -28.63 -18.13
C CYS A 103 -27.92 -29.22 -16.91
N ARG A 104 -26.62 -28.87 -16.76
CA ARG A 104 -25.77 -29.29 -15.63
C ARG A 104 -25.64 -28.15 -14.61
N PHE A 105 -26.14 -28.37 -13.40
CA PHE A 105 -25.83 -27.49 -12.27
C PHE A 105 -24.36 -27.65 -11.85
N SER A 106 -23.55 -26.62 -12.07
CA SER A 106 -22.33 -26.36 -11.33
C SER A 106 -22.68 -25.65 -10.02
N CYS A 107 -22.33 -26.26 -8.89
CA CYS A 107 -22.49 -25.66 -7.58
C CYS A 107 -21.36 -24.65 -7.30
N HIS A 108 -21.67 -23.47 -6.79
CA HIS A 108 -20.69 -22.51 -6.28
C HIS A 108 -20.73 -22.46 -4.76
N ALA A 109 -19.59 -22.69 -4.10
CA ALA A 109 -19.49 -22.61 -2.64
C ALA A 109 -19.93 -21.22 -2.13
N ASP A 110 -19.60 -20.19 -2.91
CA ASP A 110 -19.78 -18.77 -2.64
C ASP A 110 -21.22 -18.26 -2.92
N ARG A 111 -22.15 -19.15 -3.29
CA ARG A 111 -23.56 -18.80 -3.59
C ARG A 111 -24.60 -19.85 -3.18
N ASP A 112 -24.30 -21.14 -3.33
CA ASP A 112 -25.24 -22.20 -2.96
C ASP A 112 -25.25 -22.48 -1.43
N CYS A 113 -24.23 -22.07 -0.67
CA CYS A 113 -24.02 -22.44 0.73
C CYS A 113 -24.04 -21.27 1.75
N GLU A 114 -24.52 -20.08 1.40
CA GLU A 114 -24.57 -18.91 2.29
C GLU A 114 -25.64 -18.99 3.42
N ALA A 115 -26.40 -20.07 3.51
CA ALA A 115 -27.52 -20.24 4.45
C ALA A 115 -27.22 -21.16 5.66
N GLY A 116 -25.95 -21.57 5.84
CA GLY A 116 -25.53 -22.55 6.83
C GLY A 116 -25.41 -22.06 8.28
N ASP A 117 -25.02 -22.97 9.19
CA ASP A 117 -24.60 -22.64 10.55
C ASP A 117 -23.21 -21.95 10.50
N PRO A 118 -23.03 -20.71 11.01
CA PRO A 118 -21.76 -19.99 10.97
C PRO A 118 -20.62 -20.70 11.72
N CYS A 119 -20.92 -21.74 12.50
CA CYS A 119 -19.97 -22.60 13.19
C CYS A 119 -19.57 -23.87 12.44
N THR A 120 -20.07 -24.10 11.22
CA THR A 120 -19.64 -25.20 10.34
C THR A 120 -19.25 -24.67 8.97
N ILE A 121 -18.06 -25.04 8.49
CA ILE A 121 -17.72 -24.86 7.08
C ILE A 121 -18.62 -25.80 6.27
N GLU A 122 -19.52 -25.27 5.45
CA GLU A 122 -20.27 -26.09 4.50
C GLU A 122 -19.42 -26.40 3.27
N ALA A 123 -19.45 -27.65 2.83
CA ALA A 123 -18.73 -28.12 1.65
C ALA A 123 -19.75 -28.59 0.61
N CYS A 124 -19.76 -27.98 -0.57
CA CYS A 124 -20.63 -28.45 -1.65
C CYS A 124 -20.15 -29.82 -2.17
N ARG A 125 -21.09 -30.73 -2.44
CA ARG A 125 -20.80 -32.05 -3.00
C ARG A 125 -21.59 -32.30 -4.30
N PRO A 126 -20.92 -32.70 -5.40
CA PRO A 126 -21.61 -33.09 -6.62
C PRO A 126 -22.23 -34.49 -6.48
N GLY A 127 -23.47 -34.56 -5.97
CA GLY A 127 -24.17 -35.85 -5.87
C GLY A 127 -25.58 -35.85 -5.26
N GLY A 128 -26.60 -35.69 -6.10
CA GLY A 128 -27.97 -36.15 -5.79
C GLY A 128 -29.07 -35.08 -5.75
N THR A 129 -30.30 -35.54 -5.93
CA THR A 129 -31.52 -34.73 -6.09
C THR A 129 -32.09 -34.24 -4.75
N GLY A 130 -31.36 -33.41 -4.00
CA GLY A 130 -31.98 -32.74 -2.83
C GLY A 130 -31.12 -32.00 -1.81
N ARG A 131 -29.79 -32.10 -1.83
CA ARG A 131 -28.90 -31.29 -0.96
C ARG A 131 -27.63 -30.89 -1.70
N ARG A 132 -27.36 -29.59 -1.76
CA ARG A 132 -26.16 -29.04 -2.44
C ARG A 132 -24.98 -28.95 -1.48
N CYS A 133 -25.23 -28.46 -0.27
CA CYS A 133 -24.23 -28.26 0.77
C CYS A 133 -24.36 -29.32 1.87
N GLU A 134 -23.23 -29.87 2.31
CA GLU A 134 -23.13 -30.72 3.50
C GLU A 134 -22.19 -30.06 4.52
N ALA A 135 -22.43 -30.27 5.82
CA ALA A 135 -21.48 -29.87 6.85
C ALA A 135 -20.12 -30.54 6.59
N GLY A 136 -19.07 -29.73 6.44
CA GLY A 136 -17.73 -30.16 6.10
C GLY A 136 -17.06 -30.99 7.20
N PRO A 137 -15.92 -31.64 6.89
CA PRO A 137 -15.20 -32.51 7.83
C PRO A 137 -14.39 -31.75 8.90
N ALA A 138 -14.39 -30.41 8.88
CA ALA A 138 -13.67 -29.55 9.81
C ALA A 138 -14.64 -28.79 10.73
N GLY A 139 -14.12 -28.25 11.83
CA GLY A 139 -14.90 -27.43 12.77
C GLY A 139 -15.19 -26.00 12.27
N PRO A 140 -15.22 -24.99 13.16
CA PRO A 140 -15.55 -23.61 12.79
C PRO A 140 -14.60 -23.02 11.72
N PRO A 141 -15.05 -22.02 10.94
CA PRO A 141 -14.21 -21.36 9.95
C PRO A 141 -12.99 -20.66 10.60
N PRO A 142 -11.86 -20.54 9.88
CA PRO A 142 -10.63 -20.00 10.43
C PRO A 142 -10.78 -18.49 10.72
N PRO A 143 -10.07 -17.94 11.73
CA PRO A 143 -9.96 -16.50 11.92
C PRO A 143 -9.10 -15.86 10.82
N GLN A 144 -9.39 -14.62 10.43
CA GLN A 144 -8.53 -13.84 9.54
C GLN A 144 -7.32 -13.33 10.34
N PRO A 145 -6.06 -13.63 9.95
CA PRO A 145 -4.88 -12.95 10.48
C PRO A 145 -4.97 -11.45 10.21
N LEU A 146 -4.69 -10.59 11.19
CA LEU A 146 -4.67 -9.12 11.01
C LEU A 146 -3.29 -8.51 11.25
N GLY A 147 -2.39 -9.20 11.96
CA GLY A 147 -1.07 -8.63 12.23
C GLY A 147 -0.17 -9.56 13.02
N PRO A 148 1.16 -9.50 12.82
CA PRO A 148 1.83 -8.71 11.78
C PRO A 148 1.49 -9.20 10.37
N PRO A 149 1.44 -8.31 9.36
CA PRO A 149 1.31 -8.70 7.95
C PRO A 149 2.58 -9.43 7.47
N ASN A 150 2.54 -9.94 6.24
CA ASN A 150 3.72 -10.51 5.59
C ASN A 150 4.84 -9.44 5.48
N GLY A 151 6.10 -9.87 5.44
CA GLY A 151 7.28 -8.99 5.42
C GLY A 151 7.58 -8.23 6.73
N ALA A 152 6.64 -8.15 7.68
CA ALA A 152 6.76 -7.29 8.86
C ALA A 152 7.94 -7.66 9.76
N ARG A 153 8.78 -6.67 10.09
CA ARG A 153 9.98 -6.84 10.92
C ARG A 153 9.71 -6.45 12.38
N THR A 154 10.07 -7.30 13.34
CA THR A 154 9.67 -7.13 14.76
C THR A 154 10.80 -7.34 15.77
N GLY A 155 11.09 -6.26 16.53
CA GLY A 155 12.13 -6.23 17.56
C GLY A 155 13.55 -6.35 17.01
N SER A 156 14.55 -6.04 17.83
CA SER A 156 15.97 -6.27 17.52
C SER A 156 16.69 -6.91 18.70
N HIS A 157 17.74 -7.68 18.37
CA HIS A 157 18.61 -8.34 19.34
C HIS A 157 19.72 -7.41 19.87
N LEU A 158 19.96 -6.29 19.18
CA LEU A 158 20.96 -5.27 19.52
C LEU A 158 20.46 -4.26 20.56
N LEU A 159 19.13 -4.09 20.68
CA LEU A 159 18.46 -3.17 21.60
C LEU A 159 18.99 -3.26 23.05
N PRO A 160 18.81 -2.22 23.89
CA PRO A 160 19.03 -2.33 25.32
C PRO A 160 18.17 -3.45 25.96
N PRO A 161 18.68 -4.27 26.91
CA PRO A 161 17.93 -5.38 27.53
C PRO A 161 16.63 -5.04 28.29
N ALA A 162 16.24 -3.78 28.35
CA ALA A 162 14.93 -3.33 28.83
C ALA A 162 13.89 -3.18 27.71
N ARG A 163 14.32 -3.19 26.44
CA ARG A 163 13.54 -3.08 25.20
C ARG A 163 13.61 -4.35 24.35
N GLN A 164 14.69 -5.13 24.42
CA GLN A 164 14.81 -6.46 23.79
C GLN A 164 13.55 -7.30 24.07
N SER A 165 12.80 -7.62 23.01
CA SER A 165 11.55 -8.37 23.10
C SER A 165 11.26 -9.06 21.77
N LEU A 166 11.82 -10.26 21.57
CA LEU A 166 11.65 -11.07 20.36
C LEU A 166 10.34 -11.87 20.45
N ARG A 167 9.24 -11.14 20.72
CA ARG A 167 7.90 -11.66 21.01
C ARG A 167 6.86 -10.87 20.21
N PRO A 168 6.68 -11.18 18.92
CA PRO A 168 5.72 -10.51 18.05
C PRO A 168 4.30 -10.47 18.63
N ALA A 169 3.57 -9.40 18.31
CA ALA A 169 2.20 -9.18 18.73
C ALA A 169 1.22 -9.69 17.67
N LEU A 170 0.79 -10.93 17.81
CA LEU A 170 -0.15 -11.56 16.88
C LEU A 170 -1.57 -11.04 17.15
N ARG A 171 -2.31 -10.66 16.10
CA ARG A 171 -3.71 -10.19 16.11
C ARG A 171 -4.54 -10.93 15.05
N TRP A 172 -5.81 -11.23 15.33
CA TRP A 172 -6.71 -11.86 14.36
C TRP A 172 -8.18 -11.46 14.55
N ARG A 173 -8.94 -11.39 13.45
CA ARG A 173 -10.39 -11.14 13.45
C ARG A 173 -11.14 -12.43 13.76
N PRO A 174 -12.07 -12.46 14.74
CA PRO A 174 -12.92 -13.62 14.98
C PRO A 174 -13.69 -14.07 13.74
N PRO A 175 -13.92 -15.39 13.54
CA PRO A 175 -14.97 -15.85 12.65
C PRO A 175 -16.35 -15.46 13.18
N ALA A 176 -17.38 -15.53 12.33
CA ALA A 176 -18.77 -15.28 12.72
C ALA A 176 -19.32 -16.28 13.79
N CYS A 177 -18.65 -17.42 13.99
CA CYS A 177 -19.02 -18.43 14.99
C CYS A 177 -18.79 -17.94 16.43
N PRO A 178 -19.84 -17.77 17.26
CA PRO A 178 -19.68 -17.36 18.65
C PRO A 178 -19.21 -18.51 19.55
N GLY A 179 -18.45 -18.18 20.60
CA GLY A 179 -18.05 -19.16 21.63
C GLY A 179 -16.87 -20.07 21.24
N VAL A 180 -16.18 -19.79 20.14
CA VAL A 180 -14.89 -20.40 19.82
C VAL A 180 -13.80 -19.96 20.79
N SER A 181 -12.77 -20.80 20.89
CA SER A 181 -11.44 -20.47 21.41
C SER A 181 -10.42 -20.61 20.27
N TYR A 182 -9.18 -20.15 20.45
CA TYR A 182 -8.18 -20.16 19.39
C TYR A 182 -6.94 -20.99 19.76
N ASP A 183 -6.40 -21.71 18.77
CA ASP A 183 -5.04 -22.23 18.82
C ASP A 183 -4.17 -21.40 17.86
N VAL A 184 -2.90 -21.20 18.22
CA VAL A 184 -1.89 -20.45 17.44
C VAL A 184 -0.61 -21.27 17.40
N GLN A 185 0.06 -21.30 16.25
CA GLN A 185 1.41 -21.88 16.09
C GLN A 185 2.37 -20.86 15.47
N ILE A 186 3.65 -20.99 15.81
CA ILE A 186 4.79 -20.25 15.24
C ILE A 186 5.94 -21.26 15.04
N ASP A 187 6.57 -21.26 13.86
CA ASP A 187 7.57 -22.25 13.43
C ASP A 187 8.61 -21.58 12.49
N ASP A 188 9.92 -21.92 12.58
CA ASP A 188 10.96 -21.44 11.65
C ASP A 188 11.39 -22.44 10.56
N SER A 189 10.77 -23.63 10.51
CA SER A 189 11.20 -24.73 9.62
C SER A 189 10.55 -24.76 8.22
N CYS A 190 9.70 -23.79 7.89
CA CYS A 190 9.17 -23.62 6.53
C CYS A 190 10.25 -23.01 5.60
N PRO A 191 10.19 -23.23 4.26
CA PRO A 191 11.10 -22.55 3.34
C PRO A 191 10.83 -21.04 3.36
N ALA A 192 11.86 -20.21 3.11
CA ALA A 192 11.73 -18.75 3.07
C ALA A 192 10.74 -18.26 2.00
N ILE A 193 10.64 -19.03 0.91
CA ILE A 193 9.84 -18.81 -0.30
C ILE A 193 9.01 -20.07 -0.60
N GLY A 194 7.78 -19.91 -1.09
CA GLY A 194 6.85 -20.99 -1.42
C GLY A 194 6.26 -21.69 -0.18
N PHE A 195 6.03 -20.94 0.90
CA PHE A 195 5.71 -21.48 2.23
C PHE A 195 4.24 -21.89 2.45
N GLY A 196 3.33 -21.58 1.51
CA GLY A 196 1.87 -21.72 1.70
C GLY A 196 1.37 -23.10 2.16
N ASP A 197 1.98 -24.18 1.67
CA ASP A 197 1.64 -25.57 2.02
C ASP A 197 2.36 -26.10 3.30
N CYS A 198 3.05 -25.24 4.06
CA CYS A 198 3.87 -25.69 5.19
C CYS A 198 3.05 -26.31 6.34
N GLU A 199 3.35 -27.57 6.70
CA GLU A 199 2.65 -28.28 7.80
C GLU A 199 3.02 -27.78 9.22
N PHE A 200 4.06 -26.95 9.38
CA PHE A 200 4.69 -26.55 10.65
C PHE A 200 5.14 -27.78 11.48
N PRO A 201 6.21 -28.48 11.04
CA PRO A 201 6.65 -29.74 11.62
C PRO A 201 7.41 -29.61 12.96
N SER A 202 7.86 -28.43 13.37
CA SER A 202 8.60 -28.24 14.63
C SER A 202 8.36 -26.87 15.30
N PRO A 203 7.14 -26.54 15.76
CA PRO A 203 6.81 -25.18 16.21
C PRO A 203 7.54 -24.75 17.49
N GLU A 204 8.37 -23.70 17.39
CA GLU A 204 8.97 -22.98 18.53
C GLU A 204 7.89 -22.38 19.45
N GLY A 205 6.78 -21.92 18.86
CA GLY A 205 5.64 -21.34 19.55
C GLY A 205 4.37 -22.17 19.37
N SER A 206 3.65 -22.42 20.45
CA SER A 206 2.29 -22.95 20.40
C SER A 206 1.47 -22.53 21.62
N ALA A 207 0.25 -22.06 21.39
CA ALA A 207 -0.73 -21.71 22.40
C ALA A 207 -2.10 -22.30 22.00
N THR A 208 -2.88 -22.77 22.97
CA THR A 208 -4.15 -23.48 22.70
C THR A 208 -5.27 -23.03 23.63
N GLY A 209 -6.50 -23.03 23.13
CA GLY A 209 -7.69 -22.63 23.89
C GLY A 209 -7.68 -21.16 24.34
N LEU A 210 -7.06 -20.25 23.58
CA LEU A 210 -7.06 -18.82 23.85
C LEU A 210 -8.47 -18.23 23.72
N ALA A 211 -8.83 -17.32 24.62
CA ALA A 211 -10.09 -16.56 24.57
C ALA A 211 -9.92 -15.10 24.10
N ALA A 212 -8.69 -14.66 23.85
CA ALA A 212 -8.36 -13.36 23.30
C ALA A 212 -8.21 -13.44 21.77
N THR A 213 -8.36 -12.30 21.08
CA THR A 213 -8.13 -12.11 19.64
C THR A 213 -6.70 -11.67 19.32
N SER A 214 -5.80 -11.81 20.28
CA SER A 214 -4.39 -11.47 20.16
C SER A 214 -3.54 -12.28 21.12
N GLY A 215 -2.23 -12.34 20.86
CA GLY A 215 -1.27 -13.07 21.66
C GLY A 215 0.18 -12.63 21.45
N ARG A 216 1.08 -13.13 22.29
CA ARG A 216 2.53 -13.07 22.13
C ARG A 216 3.14 -14.42 22.55
N PRO A 217 4.30 -14.82 22.02
CA PRO A 217 5.02 -15.99 22.54
C PRO A 217 5.32 -15.85 24.05
N PRO A 218 5.36 -16.97 24.81
CA PRO A 218 5.57 -16.93 26.26
C PRO A 218 7.00 -16.55 26.66
N SER A 219 7.96 -16.78 25.76
CA SER A 219 9.38 -16.44 25.85
C SER A 219 9.85 -15.88 24.52
N ASP A 220 10.96 -15.14 24.53
CA ASP A 220 11.60 -14.61 23.33
C ASP A 220 11.98 -15.74 22.36
N LEU A 221 11.71 -15.53 21.07
CA LEU A 221 12.02 -16.48 20.00
C LEU A 221 13.54 -16.49 19.72
N PRO A 222 14.12 -17.65 19.35
CA PRO A 222 15.50 -17.72 18.88
C PRO A 222 15.73 -16.83 17.63
N VAL A 223 16.87 -16.18 17.57
CA VAL A 223 17.33 -15.42 16.39
C VAL A 223 18.82 -15.62 16.22
N ASP A 224 19.30 -15.47 14.99
CA ASP A 224 20.73 -15.48 14.70
C ASP A 224 21.33 -14.08 14.97
N THR A 225 22.56 -14.05 15.46
CA THR A 225 23.29 -12.83 15.86
C THR A 225 24.55 -12.64 15.00
N THR A 226 24.44 -13.06 13.75
CA THR A 226 25.49 -13.03 12.72
C THR A 226 24.81 -12.95 11.35
N PRO A 227 25.33 -12.17 10.39
CA PRO A 227 24.65 -11.93 9.13
C PRO A 227 24.20 -13.18 8.33
N PRO A 228 22.95 -13.24 7.84
CA PRO A 228 21.86 -12.30 8.09
C PRO A 228 21.30 -12.49 9.52
N ALA A 229 21.27 -11.41 10.31
CA ALA A 229 20.78 -11.41 11.67
C ALA A 229 19.25 -11.59 11.75
N GLY A 230 18.74 -11.78 12.96
CA GLY A 230 17.31 -12.07 13.15
C GLY A 230 16.96 -13.49 12.70
N ARG A 231 15.69 -13.71 12.35
CA ARG A 231 15.18 -14.95 11.73
C ARG A 231 13.75 -14.75 11.19
N ARG A 232 13.44 -15.36 10.05
CA ARG A 232 12.05 -15.46 9.55
C ARG A 232 11.26 -16.50 10.35
N TYR A 233 10.06 -16.12 10.78
CA TYR A 233 9.11 -16.99 11.46
C TYR A 233 7.79 -17.04 10.73
N PHE A 234 7.18 -18.22 10.66
CA PHE A 234 5.87 -18.44 10.07
C PHE A 234 4.85 -18.64 11.18
N TRP A 235 3.68 -18.03 11.06
CA TRP A 235 2.62 -18.12 12.06
C TRP A 235 1.24 -18.39 11.44
N ARG A 236 0.38 -19.05 12.20
CA ARG A 236 -1.01 -19.36 11.79
C ARG A 236 -1.94 -19.53 12.99
N VAL A 237 -3.23 -19.29 12.78
CA VAL A 237 -4.26 -19.36 13.81
C VAL A 237 -5.44 -20.23 13.36
N ARG A 238 -6.10 -20.91 14.29
CA ARG A 238 -7.39 -21.58 14.04
C ARG A 238 -8.38 -21.34 15.16
N SER A 239 -9.65 -21.48 14.83
CA SER A 239 -10.76 -21.53 15.77
C SER A 239 -11.01 -22.96 16.25
N VAL A 240 -11.52 -23.10 17.47
CA VAL A 240 -11.81 -24.38 18.14
C VAL A 240 -13.11 -24.23 18.92
N LEU A 241 -14.15 -24.97 18.52
CA LEU A 241 -15.48 -24.90 19.13
C LEU A 241 -15.68 -26.07 20.11
N PRO A 242 -16.03 -25.82 21.39
CA PRO A 242 -16.27 -26.87 22.38
C PRO A 242 -17.34 -27.87 21.94
N GLY A 243 -16.98 -29.16 21.88
CA GLY A 243 -17.87 -30.26 21.49
C GLY A 243 -17.87 -30.60 20.00
N VAL A 244 -17.37 -29.71 19.13
CA VAL A 244 -17.14 -29.99 17.69
C VAL A 244 -15.68 -30.29 17.43
N GLY A 245 -14.77 -29.46 17.93
CA GLY A 245 -13.32 -29.60 17.73
C GLY A 245 -12.68 -28.42 16.99
N PRO A 246 -11.46 -28.59 16.46
CA PRO A 246 -10.75 -27.55 15.72
C PRO A 246 -11.31 -27.35 14.30
N GLY A 247 -11.30 -26.11 13.85
CA GLY A 247 -11.39 -25.74 12.44
C GLY A 247 -10.09 -26.04 11.68
N PRO A 248 -10.03 -25.70 10.38
CA PRO A 248 -8.77 -25.63 9.65
C PRO A 248 -7.91 -24.48 10.20
N TRP A 249 -6.62 -24.47 9.85
CA TRP A 249 -5.79 -23.30 10.03
C TRP A 249 -6.17 -22.18 9.05
N SER A 250 -5.88 -20.94 9.42
CA SER A 250 -5.69 -19.85 8.46
C SER A 250 -4.60 -20.23 7.45
N PRO A 251 -4.52 -19.54 6.29
CA PRO A 251 -3.27 -19.44 5.56
C PRO A 251 -2.12 -19.07 6.52
N PRO A 252 -0.90 -19.59 6.30
CA PRO A 252 0.26 -19.09 7.01
C PRO A 252 0.52 -17.62 6.63
N ARG A 253 1.05 -16.87 7.60
CA ARG A 253 1.71 -15.59 7.40
C ARG A 253 3.17 -15.74 7.82
N TYR A 254 4.07 -14.92 7.30
CA TYR A 254 5.42 -14.80 7.85
C TYR A 254 5.66 -13.43 8.47
N LEU A 255 6.72 -13.36 9.26
CA LEU A 255 7.30 -12.13 9.78
C LEU A 255 8.79 -12.36 10.01
N ASP A 256 9.57 -11.30 10.06
CA ASP A 256 10.98 -11.39 10.45
C ASP A 256 11.14 -10.88 11.89
N VAL A 257 11.82 -11.65 12.73
CA VAL A 257 12.06 -11.34 14.14
C VAL A 257 13.53 -11.02 14.32
N GLY A 258 13.86 -9.83 14.84
CA GLY A 258 15.25 -9.44 15.08
C GLY A 258 16.04 -8.90 13.87
N ARG A 259 15.44 -8.81 12.67
CA ARG A 259 15.97 -8.08 11.50
C ARG A 259 15.58 -6.61 11.57
N ALA A 260 16.46 -5.70 11.18
CA ALA A 260 16.09 -4.30 10.93
C ALA A 260 15.52 -4.14 9.49
N PRO A 261 14.66 -3.14 9.23
CA PRO A 261 14.25 -2.78 7.87
C PRO A 261 15.36 -1.96 7.20
N GLY A 262 15.67 -2.22 5.93
CA GLY A 262 16.81 -1.59 5.23
C GLY A 262 18.19 -2.13 5.60
N ASP A 263 18.26 -3.23 6.35
CA ASP A 263 19.50 -3.96 6.72
C ASP A 263 20.09 -4.67 5.49
N LEU A 264 21.02 -4.03 4.78
CA LEU A 264 21.62 -4.54 3.52
C LEU A 264 22.78 -5.50 3.82
N ASP A 265 23.62 -5.14 4.80
CA ASP A 265 24.81 -5.88 5.24
C ASP A 265 24.47 -7.09 6.15
N GLY A 266 23.30 -7.06 6.80
CA GLY A 266 22.73 -8.15 7.59
C GLY A 266 23.15 -8.19 9.06
N ASP A 267 23.80 -7.17 9.62
CA ASP A 267 24.27 -7.22 11.02
C ASP A 267 23.16 -6.99 12.09
N GLY A 268 22.01 -6.46 11.67
CA GLY A 268 20.87 -6.15 12.54
C GLY A 268 20.66 -4.66 12.85
N HIS A 269 21.52 -3.77 12.35
CA HIS A 269 21.21 -2.35 12.16
C HIS A 269 20.49 -2.12 10.81
N ALA A 270 19.80 -0.99 10.66
CA ALA A 270 19.34 -0.53 9.33
C ALA A 270 20.47 0.21 8.60
N ASP A 271 20.53 0.13 7.26
CA ASP A 271 21.52 0.86 6.43
C ASP A 271 20.89 2.03 5.66
N LEU A 272 21.73 2.98 5.26
CA LEU A 272 21.31 4.19 4.55
C LEU A 272 21.96 4.32 3.16
N ALA A 273 21.16 4.17 2.11
CA ALA A 273 21.55 4.45 0.73
C ALA A 273 21.04 5.82 0.24
N VAL A 274 21.94 6.63 -0.35
CA VAL A 274 21.68 8.01 -0.77
C VAL A 274 22.09 8.24 -2.22
N GLY A 275 21.17 8.76 -3.04
CA GLY A 275 21.39 9.15 -4.43
C GLY A 275 22.15 10.47 -4.59
N ALA A 276 23.06 10.51 -5.56
CA ALA A 276 23.84 11.68 -5.98
C ALA A 276 23.98 11.68 -7.51
N PRO A 277 22.89 11.93 -8.27
CA PRO A 277 22.81 11.69 -9.72
C PRO A 277 23.69 12.61 -10.58
N GLY A 278 24.31 13.64 -10.00
CA GLY A 278 25.31 14.47 -10.69
C GLY A 278 26.77 14.21 -10.28
N ASP A 279 27.03 13.36 -9.29
CA ASP A 279 28.34 13.30 -8.61
C ASP A 279 29.33 12.30 -9.23
N GLY A 280 30.30 12.77 -10.00
CA GLY A 280 31.45 11.92 -10.35
C GLY A 280 32.40 12.48 -11.41
N SER A 281 33.26 11.61 -11.94
CA SER A 281 34.37 12.00 -12.81
C SER A 281 34.00 12.00 -14.30
N GLY A 282 33.27 13.04 -14.73
CA GLY A 282 32.93 13.22 -16.14
C GLY A 282 31.97 14.38 -16.38
N ALA A 283 31.20 14.29 -17.46
CA ALA A 283 30.04 15.15 -17.68
C ALA A 283 28.79 14.40 -17.20
N GLY A 284 28.50 14.49 -15.89
CA GLY A 284 27.39 13.78 -15.24
C GLY A 284 27.61 12.27 -15.19
N THR A 285 27.97 11.74 -14.01
CA THR A 285 28.16 10.30 -13.81
C THR A 285 27.65 9.95 -12.42
N GLY A 286 26.34 9.82 -12.28
CA GLY A 286 25.67 9.69 -10.98
C GLY A 286 26.19 8.55 -10.09
N ARG A 287 25.91 8.69 -8.80
CA ARG A 287 26.35 7.79 -7.72
C ARG A 287 25.24 7.43 -6.74
N VAL A 288 25.45 6.31 -6.06
CA VAL A 288 24.80 6.02 -4.78
C VAL A 288 25.88 5.81 -3.72
N TYR A 289 25.71 6.46 -2.58
CA TYR A 289 26.54 6.28 -1.39
C TYR A 289 25.76 5.45 -0.38
N ILE A 290 26.35 4.39 0.16
CA ILE A 290 25.79 3.57 1.23
C ILE A 290 26.63 3.80 2.49
N PHE A 291 25.94 4.08 3.59
CA PHE A 291 26.48 4.20 4.94
C PHE A 291 25.89 3.05 5.76
N LEU A 292 26.74 2.23 6.38
CA LEU A 292 26.27 1.12 7.20
C LEU A 292 25.78 1.60 8.56
N GLY A 293 24.77 0.90 9.09
CA GLY A 293 24.29 1.11 10.45
C GLY A 293 25.31 0.73 11.51
N ALA A 294 25.24 1.38 12.68
CA ALA A 294 26.13 1.14 13.80
C ALA A 294 25.63 1.84 15.07
N THR A 295 25.95 1.32 16.26
CA THR A 295 25.60 1.94 17.56
C THR A 295 26.14 3.37 17.77
N VAL A 296 27.01 3.84 16.89
CA VAL A 296 27.30 5.26 16.64
C VAL A 296 27.56 5.41 15.13
N PRO A 297 26.59 5.87 14.32
CA PRO A 297 26.79 6.07 12.88
C PRO A 297 27.79 7.21 12.61
N ASP A 298 28.54 7.13 11.49
CA ASP A 298 29.45 8.20 11.06
C ASP A 298 29.20 8.69 9.62
N ASP A 299 29.95 9.71 9.17
CA ASP A 299 29.73 10.41 7.89
C ASP A 299 30.60 9.89 6.71
N THR A 300 31.23 8.72 6.88
CA THR A 300 32.01 8.01 5.87
C THR A 300 31.15 6.95 5.16
N PRO A 301 31.02 6.97 3.81
CA PRO A 301 30.30 5.92 3.10
C PRO A 301 31.18 4.68 2.91
N ASP A 302 30.72 3.54 3.42
CA ASP A 302 31.39 2.24 3.31
C ASP A 302 31.44 1.72 1.86
N VAL A 303 30.36 1.94 1.12
CA VAL A 303 30.24 1.57 -0.30
C VAL A 303 29.85 2.78 -1.12
N THR A 304 30.51 2.94 -2.27
CA THR A 304 30.11 3.89 -3.32
C THR A 304 29.87 3.11 -4.59
N LEU A 305 28.63 3.15 -5.08
CA LEU A 305 28.23 2.59 -6.37
C LEU A 305 28.32 3.70 -7.42
N ASP A 306 29.05 3.47 -8.52
CA ASP A 306 29.13 4.42 -9.63
C ASP A 306 29.02 3.78 -11.02
N ARG A 307 28.52 4.56 -11.99
CA ARG A 307 28.34 4.14 -13.40
C ARG A 307 29.00 5.15 -14.35
N PRO A 308 29.72 4.69 -15.39
CA PRO A 308 30.55 5.56 -16.22
C PRO A 308 29.77 6.35 -17.29
N ALA A 309 29.99 7.67 -17.32
CA ALA A 309 29.76 8.61 -18.43
C ALA A 309 28.31 8.79 -18.96
N GLY A 310 27.63 9.83 -18.47
CA GLY A 310 26.38 10.37 -19.06
C GLY A 310 25.09 10.01 -18.32
N SER A 311 25.21 9.30 -17.20
CA SER A 311 24.13 8.77 -16.37
C SER A 311 23.59 9.76 -15.33
N ARG A 312 22.34 9.57 -14.93
CA ARG A 312 21.73 10.05 -13.67
C ARG A 312 21.55 8.86 -12.70
N PHE A 313 22.56 8.01 -12.59
CA PHE A 313 22.53 6.86 -11.69
C PHE A 313 22.37 7.30 -10.24
N GLY A 314 21.39 6.75 -9.53
CA GLY A 314 20.97 7.25 -8.22
C GLY A 314 20.02 8.45 -8.29
N GLU A 315 19.30 8.64 -9.41
CA GLU A 315 18.18 9.60 -9.48
C GLU A 315 17.04 9.20 -8.55
N ALA A 316 16.72 7.90 -8.55
CA ALA A 316 15.80 7.25 -7.62
C ALA A 316 16.52 6.07 -6.96
N VAL A 317 16.26 5.85 -5.68
CA VAL A 317 16.89 4.82 -4.84
C VAL A 317 15.84 4.35 -3.82
N ALA A 318 15.66 3.05 -3.68
CA ALA A 318 14.72 2.45 -2.73
C ALA A 318 15.29 1.15 -2.15
N ALA A 319 14.91 0.79 -0.92
CA ALA A 319 15.00 -0.60 -0.51
C ALA A 319 14.05 -1.42 -1.40
N ALA A 320 14.49 -2.57 -1.88
CA ALA A 320 13.68 -3.49 -2.66
C ALA A 320 12.95 -4.51 -1.77
N GLY A 321 13.42 -4.68 -0.53
CA GLY A 321 13.04 -5.80 0.34
C GLY A 321 14.03 -6.97 0.24
N ASP A 322 13.64 -8.16 0.66
CA ASP A 322 14.38 -9.43 0.54
C ASP A 322 13.93 -10.12 -0.77
N VAL A 323 14.35 -9.61 -1.93
CA VAL A 323 13.75 -10.02 -3.24
C VAL A 323 14.20 -11.39 -3.70
N ASN A 324 15.24 -11.94 -3.08
CA ASN A 324 15.78 -13.26 -3.41
C ASN A 324 15.55 -14.33 -2.31
N GLY A 325 15.09 -13.92 -1.12
CA GLY A 325 14.76 -14.78 0.02
C GLY A 325 15.96 -15.35 0.79
N ASP A 326 17.17 -14.78 0.64
CA ASP A 326 18.35 -15.17 1.42
C ASP A 326 18.43 -14.49 2.79
N GLY A 327 17.64 -13.43 3.01
CA GLY A 327 17.46 -12.80 4.31
C GLY A 327 18.17 -11.48 4.53
N PHE A 328 18.87 -10.96 3.53
CA PHE A 328 19.38 -9.59 3.53
C PHE A 328 18.31 -8.64 2.94
N CYS A 329 18.50 -7.34 3.06
CA CYS A 329 17.75 -6.37 2.26
C CYS A 329 18.52 -6.04 0.98
N ASP A 330 17.80 -5.99 -0.14
CA ASP A 330 18.31 -5.70 -1.46
C ASP A 330 18.04 -4.22 -1.82
N LEU A 331 18.89 -3.64 -2.66
CA LEU A 331 18.87 -2.21 -3.01
C LEU A 331 18.52 -2.02 -4.50
N LEU A 332 17.51 -1.20 -4.77
CA LEU A 332 17.07 -0.84 -6.12
C LEU A 332 17.49 0.59 -6.48
N VAL A 333 18.14 0.75 -7.63
CA VAL A 333 18.68 2.03 -8.11
C VAL A 333 18.24 2.33 -9.54
N GLY A 334 17.71 3.54 -9.77
CA GLY A 334 17.33 4.06 -11.07
C GLY A 334 18.40 4.92 -11.76
N ASP A 335 18.41 4.89 -13.10
CA ASP A 335 19.22 5.75 -13.97
C ASP A 335 18.44 6.06 -15.28
N PRO A 336 17.51 7.04 -15.28
CA PRO A 336 16.67 7.33 -16.45
C PRO A 336 17.45 7.79 -17.69
N ASN A 337 18.68 8.29 -17.51
CA ASN A 337 19.57 8.69 -18.60
C ASN A 337 20.52 7.58 -19.08
N TYR A 338 20.43 6.38 -18.52
CA TYR A 338 21.29 5.26 -18.88
C TYR A 338 21.26 4.98 -20.39
N SER A 339 22.44 4.70 -20.96
CA SER A 339 22.48 4.23 -22.34
C SER A 339 23.73 3.43 -22.75
N THR A 340 23.52 2.16 -23.06
CA THR A 340 24.49 1.32 -23.81
C THR A 340 24.59 1.71 -25.29
N THR A 341 23.61 2.45 -25.84
CA THR A 341 23.48 2.73 -27.28
C THR A 341 23.61 4.21 -27.68
N GLY A 342 23.75 5.12 -26.72
CA GLY A 342 23.84 6.57 -26.93
C GLY A 342 22.50 7.23 -27.26
N ARG A 343 21.42 6.78 -26.60
CA ARG A 343 20.02 7.11 -26.89
C ARG A 343 19.09 7.21 -25.67
N ASN A 344 19.65 7.22 -24.46
CA ASN A 344 18.95 7.42 -23.18
C ASN A 344 17.66 6.60 -23.05
N HIS A 345 17.80 5.28 -22.90
CA HIS A 345 16.64 4.39 -22.72
C HIS A 345 16.27 4.18 -21.24
N GLY A 346 17.18 4.52 -20.33
CA GLY A 346 16.99 4.31 -18.89
C GLY A 346 17.33 2.89 -18.45
N ALA A 347 17.59 2.74 -17.15
CA ALA A 347 17.85 1.46 -16.53
C ALA A 347 17.44 1.44 -15.06
N ALA A 348 17.08 0.25 -14.57
CA ALA A 348 16.93 -0.08 -13.17
C ALA A 348 17.89 -1.22 -12.79
N PHE A 349 18.46 -1.15 -11.59
CA PHE A 349 19.51 -2.05 -11.11
C PHE A 349 19.17 -2.58 -9.71
N VAL A 350 19.08 -3.91 -9.56
CA VAL A 350 18.98 -4.56 -8.25
C VAL A 350 20.38 -4.99 -7.82
N TYR A 351 20.81 -4.52 -6.66
CA TYR A 351 21.99 -4.99 -5.94
C TYR A 351 21.49 -5.85 -4.79
N TYR A 352 21.79 -7.15 -4.80
CA TYR A 352 21.48 -7.97 -3.64
C TYR A 352 22.34 -7.54 -2.45
N GLY A 353 21.82 -7.68 -1.24
CA GLY A 353 22.53 -7.47 0.01
C GLY A 353 23.61 -8.53 0.26
N GLY A 354 24.09 -8.59 1.50
CA GLY A 354 25.05 -9.60 1.94
C GLY A 354 26.31 -9.02 2.58
N ASN A 355 27.00 -9.87 3.35
CA ASN A 355 28.21 -9.48 4.07
C ASN A 355 29.49 -10.08 3.45
N PRO A 356 30.39 -9.29 2.83
CA PRO A 356 30.31 -7.85 2.57
C PRO A 356 29.49 -7.48 1.31
N LEU A 357 28.96 -6.26 1.29
CA LEU A 357 28.05 -5.78 0.25
C LEU A 357 28.60 -5.89 -1.19
N PRO A 358 27.81 -6.45 -2.13
CA PRO A 358 28.14 -6.49 -3.55
C PRO A 358 28.16 -5.10 -4.23
N ALA A 359 29.35 -4.64 -4.64
CA ALA A 359 29.50 -3.42 -5.45
C ALA A 359 29.09 -3.57 -6.94
N THR A 360 28.47 -4.69 -7.32
CA THR A 360 27.99 -4.99 -8.67
C THR A 360 26.54 -5.48 -8.61
N PRO A 361 25.62 -4.95 -9.44
CA PRO A 361 24.23 -5.38 -9.37
C PRO A 361 24.07 -6.81 -9.87
N ALA A 362 23.14 -7.52 -9.25
CA ALA A 362 22.76 -8.88 -9.64
C ALA A 362 21.87 -8.85 -10.89
N LEU A 363 20.94 -7.90 -10.95
CA LEU A 363 19.99 -7.73 -12.05
C LEU A 363 20.16 -6.35 -12.71
N THR A 364 19.79 -6.26 -13.98
CA THR A 364 19.85 -5.01 -14.76
C THR A 364 18.76 -5.05 -15.82
N LEU A 365 17.78 -4.17 -15.67
CA LEU A 365 16.70 -3.94 -16.64
C LEU A 365 17.07 -2.70 -17.46
N GLU A 366 17.34 -2.85 -18.75
CA GLU A 366 17.58 -1.75 -19.70
C GLU A 366 16.30 -1.44 -20.49
N GLY A 367 16.01 -0.16 -20.73
CA GLY A 367 14.88 0.26 -21.58
C GLY A 367 14.99 -0.19 -23.04
N GLY A 368 13.84 -0.41 -23.68
CA GLY A 368 13.73 -0.87 -25.07
C GLY A 368 13.62 0.28 -26.09
N PHE A 369 13.21 1.47 -25.66
CA PHE A 369 12.92 2.62 -26.50
C PHE A 369 13.74 3.85 -26.10
N ASN A 370 13.83 4.84 -26.98
CA ASN A 370 14.77 5.96 -26.84
C ASN A 370 14.04 7.14 -26.18
N GLY A 371 14.48 7.57 -25.00
CA GLY A 371 13.88 8.68 -24.26
C GLY A 371 12.69 8.31 -23.37
N GLU A 372 12.45 7.02 -23.09
CA GLU A 372 11.33 6.60 -22.23
C GLU A 372 11.59 6.79 -20.72
N GLU A 373 12.85 7.07 -20.35
CA GLU A 373 13.28 7.34 -18.96
C GLU A 373 13.00 6.19 -17.97
N LEU A 374 13.24 4.94 -18.39
CA LEU A 374 13.09 3.76 -17.50
C LEU A 374 13.95 3.90 -16.24
N GLY A 375 13.34 3.74 -15.07
CA GLY A 375 14.00 3.93 -13.78
C GLY A 375 14.05 5.38 -13.32
N ALA A 376 13.24 6.28 -13.89
CA ALA A 376 13.00 7.62 -13.32
C ALA A 376 12.36 7.55 -11.92
N ALA A 377 11.53 6.54 -11.68
CA ALA A 377 11.03 6.15 -10.36
C ALA A 377 11.26 4.65 -10.14
N VAL A 378 11.54 4.28 -8.89
CA VAL A 378 11.65 2.88 -8.44
C VAL A 378 11.12 2.76 -7.01
N ALA A 379 10.59 1.60 -6.65
CA ALA A 379 10.17 1.28 -5.28
C ALA A 379 10.22 -0.25 -5.05
N GLY A 380 10.35 -0.68 -3.81
CA GLY A 380 9.85 -2.00 -3.40
C GLY A 380 8.32 -1.99 -3.44
N ALA A 381 7.72 -3.12 -3.78
CA ALA A 381 6.27 -3.34 -3.67
C ALA A 381 5.90 -4.05 -2.36
N GLY A 382 6.86 -4.74 -1.73
CA GLY A 382 6.59 -5.81 -0.77
C GLY A 382 6.25 -7.12 -1.49
N ASP A 383 6.00 -8.19 -0.74
CA ASP A 383 5.55 -9.49 -1.26
C ASP A 383 4.09 -9.42 -1.77
N VAL A 384 3.89 -9.11 -3.06
CA VAL A 384 2.56 -8.84 -3.62
C VAL A 384 1.84 -10.09 -4.15
N ASP A 385 2.49 -11.26 -4.21
CA ASP A 385 1.84 -12.55 -4.49
C ASP A 385 1.93 -13.60 -3.35
N ALA A 386 2.44 -13.19 -2.19
CA ALA A 386 2.55 -13.96 -0.95
C ALA A 386 3.44 -15.23 -1.06
N ASP A 387 4.43 -15.23 -1.96
CA ASP A 387 5.43 -16.31 -2.09
C ASP A 387 6.48 -16.28 -0.96
N GLY A 388 6.79 -15.10 -0.44
CA GLY A 388 7.75 -14.87 0.65
C GLY A 388 8.99 -14.04 0.26
N ALA A 389 9.20 -13.76 -1.02
CA ALA A 389 10.15 -12.72 -1.45
C ALA A 389 9.44 -11.36 -1.60
N ASP A 390 10.17 -10.26 -1.44
CA ASP A 390 9.62 -8.93 -1.74
C ASP A 390 9.72 -8.65 -3.26
N ASP A 391 8.66 -8.09 -3.86
CA ASP A 391 8.59 -7.71 -5.28
C ASP A 391 8.97 -6.23 -5.51
N TRP A 392 9.18 -5.82 -6.77
CA TRP A 392 9.71 -4.48 -7.07
C TRP A 392 9.13 -3.80 -8.32
N LEU A 393 9.10 -2.47 -8.28
CA LEU A 393 8.42 -1.59 -9.25
C LEU A 393 9.41 -0.69 -9.99
N VAL A 394 9.17 -0.51 -11.29
CA VAL A 394 9.94 0.42 -12.15
C VAL A 394 9.01 1.34 -12.93
N GLY A 395 9.22 2.64 -12.76
CA GLY A 395 8.50 3.70 -13.45
C GLY A 395 9.16 4.13 -14.76
N ILE A 396 8.35 4.37 -15.78
CA ILE A 396 8.75 4.76 -17.13
C ILE A 396 7.83 5.93 -17.60
N PRO A 397 7.94 7.13 -16.99
CA PRO A 397 6.95 8.20 -17.16
C PRO A 397 6.89 8.79 -18.57
N SER A 398 7.96 8.66 -19.36
CA SER A 398 8.03 9.12 -20.76
C SER A 398 7.79 7.98 -21.77
N ALA A 399 7.11 6.90 -21.36
CA ALA A 399 6.63 5.90 -22.30
C ALA A 399 5.50 6.48 -23.18
N ASP A 400 5.68 6.40 -24.50
CA ASP A 400 4.71 6.83 -25.54
C ASP A 400 3.52 5.84 -25.70
N THR A 401 3.03 5.29 -24.59
CA THR A 401 2.10 4.15 -24.54
C THR A 401 0.73 4.58 -24.03
N GLY A 402 -0.24 4.70 -24.94
CA GLY A 402 -1.55 5.34 -24.71
C GLY A 402 -1.60 6.79 -25.25
N GLY A 403 -0.47 7.48 -25.19
CA GLY A 403 -0.24 8.82 -25.74
C GLY A 403 1.23 9.21 -25.57
N SER A 404 1.64 10.40 -26.02
CA SER A 404 3.01 10.89 -25.77
C SER A 404 3.20 11.23 -24.29
N ASP A 405 4.29 10.77 -23.67
CA ASP A 405 4.51 10.92 -22.21
C ASP A 405 3.31 10.43 -21.36
N ALA A 406 2.61 9.39 -21.82
CA ALA A 406 1.51 8.79 -21.07
C ALA A 406 2.00 7.98 -19.86
N GLY A 407 3.19 7.38 -20.00
CA GLY A 407 3.86 6.65 -18.94
C GLY A 407 3.51 5.17 -18.87
N ARG A 408 4.26 4.45 -18.04
CA ARG A 408 4.16 3.01 -17.81
C ARG A 408 4.75 2.63 -16.45
N VAL A 409 4.19 1.60 -15.84
CA VAL A 409 4.78 0.87 -14.70
C VAL A 409 5.03 -0.58 -15.08
N LEU A 410 6.16 -1.09 -14.61
CA LEU A 410 6.51 -2.51 -14.57
C LEU A 410 6.49 -2.97 -13.12
N LEU A 411 5.89 -4.13 -12.87
CA LEU A 411 6.09 -4.93 -11.66
C LEU A 411 6.90 -6.16 -12.08
N LEU A 412 7.93 -6.47 -11.29
CA LEU A 412 8.80 -7.62 -11.48
C LEU A 412 8.85 -8.39 -10.17
N GLN A 413 8.67 -9.71 -10.23
CA GLN A 413 8.64 -10.50 -9.02
C GLN A 413 10.03 -10.80 -8.44
N GLY A 414 10.03 -11.10 -7.15
CA GLY A 414 11.17 -11.70 -6.44
C GLY A 414 11.28 -13.21 -6.67
N GLY A 415 11.56 -13.94 -5.59
CA GLY A 415 11.53 -15.40 -5.52
C GLY A 415 12.92 -16.04 -5.54
N ALA A 416 12.98 -17.37 -5.59
CA ALA A 416 14.24 -18.11 -5.39
C ALA A 416 15.25 -18.02 -6.56
N ALA A 417 14.86 -17.34 -7.64
CA ALA A 417 15.71 -17.00 -8.80
C ALA A 417 15.05 -15.85 -9.59
N PRO A 418 15.04 -14.61 -9.06
CA PRO A 418 14.38 -13.48 -9.72
C PRO A 418 15.06 -13.14 -11.04
N ASP A 419 14.31 -12.60 -12.02
CA ASP A 419 14.89 -12.11 -13.27
C ASP A 419 14.47 -10.67 -13.63
N VAL A 420 14.35 -10.34 -14.92
CA VAL A 420 14.06 -8.98 -15.42
C VAL A 420 12.98 -8.99 -16.52
N VAL A 421 12.19 -10.05 -16.62
CA VAL A 421 10.95 -10.11 -17.39
C VAL A 421 9.83 -9.56 -16.49
N PRO A 422 9.12 -8.49 -16.88
CA PRO A 422 8.00 -7.99 -16.08
C PRO A 422 6.81 -8.95 -16.11
N ASP A 423 6.40 -9.43 -14.94
CA ASP A 423 5.25 -10.31 -14.75
C ASP A 423 3.93 -9.55 -14.92
N TRP A 424 3.93 -8.25 -14.56
CA TRP A 424 2.84 -7.32 -14.84
C TRP A 424 3.37 -6.01 -15.43
N THR A 425 2.57 -5.40 -16.31
CA THR A 425 2.90 -4.17 -17.02
C THR A 425 1.64 -3.39 -17.28
N ARG A 426 1.67 -2.08 -17.00
CA ARG A 426 0.54 -1.18 -17.18
C ARG A 426 0.96 0.12 -17.83
N ASP A 427 0.23 0.49 -18.88
CA ASP A 427 0.41 1.73 -19.63
C ASP A 427 -0.54 2.82 -19.08
N GLY A 428 -0.13 4.09 -19.22
CA GLY A 428 -0.98 5.26 -18.96
C GLY A 428 -2.15 5.38 -19.95
N ALA A 429 -3.16 6.17 -19.59
CA ALA A 429 -4.40 6.24 -20.35
C ALA A 429 -4.39 7.31 -21.46
N ALA A 430 -3.72 8.44 -21.22
CA ALA A 430 -3.70 9.62 -22.07
C ALA A 430 -2.32 10.28 -22.13
N ALA A 431 -2.08 11.07 -23.19
CA ALA A 431 -0.83 11.80 -23.37
C ALA A 431 -0.61 12.84 -22.26
N GLY A 432 0.54 12.80 -21.60
CA GLY A 432 0.94 13.72 -20.52
C GLY A 432 0.62 13.23 -19.10
N ASP A 433 -0.16 12.15 -18.93
CA ASP A 433 -0.48 11.52 -17.63
C ASP A 433 0.79 11.31 -16.78
N ARG A 434 1.86 10.82 -17.43
CA ARG A 434 3.11 10.34 -16.82
C ARG A 434 2.84 9.32 -15.71
N PHE A 435 2.01 8.34 -16.02
CA PHE A 435 1.74 7.19 -15.16
C PHE A 435 3.05 6.48 -14.79
N GLY A 436 3.33 6.30 -13.50
CA GLY A 436 4.62 5.78 -13.02
C GLY A 436 5.72 6.84 -12.86
N ALA A 437 5.38 8.13 -12.86
CA ALA A 437 6.34 9.19 -12.45
C ALA A 437 6.72 9.12 -10.96
N THR A 438 5.88 8.47 -10.15
CA THR A 438 6.08 8.18 -8.73
C THR A 438 5.49 6.81 -8.40
N LEU A 439 6.11 6.16 -7.42
CA LEU A 439 5.81 4.81 -6.95
C LEU A 439 6.03 4.76 -5.43
N GLY A 440 5.42 3.80 -4.75
CA GLY A 440 5.74 3.46 -3.36
C GLY A 440 4.91 2.27 -2.87
N GLY A 441 5.44 1.49 -1.93
CA GLY A 441 4.66 0.48 -1.22
C GLY A 441 3.57 1.12 -0.36
N ALA A 442 2.43 0.43 -0.24
CA ALA A 442 1.33 0.82 0.64
C ALA A 442 1.31 0.02 1.95
N GLY A 443 1.79 -1.23 1.92
CA GLY A 443 1.62 -2.22 3.00
C GLY A 443 0.51 -3.21 2.65
N ASP A 444 0.04 -3.98 3.65
CA ASP A 444 -1.12 -4.89 3.53
C ASP A 444 -2.39 -4.08 3.91
N ILE A 445 -2.98 -3.41 2.92
CA ILE A 445 -3.89 -2.28 3.12
C ILE A 445 -5.37 -2.70 3.28
N ASP A 446 -5.73 -3.94 2.90
CA ASP A 446 -7.02 -4.58 3.27
C ASP A 446 -6.90 -5.88 4.11
N ALA A 447 -5.70 -6.16 4.64
CA ALA A 447 -5.40 -7.27 5.55
C ALA A 447 -5.69 -8.67 4.95
N ASP A 448 -5.63 -8.81 3.62
CA ASP A 448 -5.71 -10.10 2.94
C ASP A 448 -4.34 -10.82 2.87
N GLY A 449 -3.25 -10.08 3.04
CA GLY A 449 -1.87 -10.57 3.24
C GLY A 449 -0.99 -10.59 2.00
N PHE A 450 -1.46 -10.05 0.89
CA PHE A 450 -0.57 -9.62 -0.18
C PHE A 450 -0.14 -8.17 0.12
N ALA A 451 1.04 -7.75 -0.33
CA ALA A 451 1.42 -6.34 -0.27
C ALA A 451 0.73 -5.55 -1.40
N ASP A 452 0.36 -4.31 -1.11
CA ASP A 452 -0.28 -3.38 -2.03
C ASP A 452 0.66 -2.22 -2.36
N PHE A 453 0.44 -1.55 -3.49
CA PHE A 453 1.31 -0.46 -3.95
C PHE A 453 0.57 0.72 -4.61
N LEU A 454 1.24 1.87 -4.61
CA LEU A 454 0.74 3.14 -5.12
C LEU A 454 1.45 3.50 -6.42
N VAL A 455 0.69 3.99 -7.40
CA VAL A 455 1.22 4.58 -8.64
C VAL A 455 0.69 6.01 -8.82
N GLY A 456 1.58 6.94 -9.17
CA GLY A 456 1.20 8.32 -9.46
C GLY A 456 1.19 8.64 -10.96
N ALA A 457 0.21 9.46 -11.35
CA ALA A 457 0.11 10.10 -12.66
C ALA A 457 -0.12 11.62 -12.48
N PRO A 458 0.91 12.38 -12.05
CA PRO A 458 0.78 13.78 -11.66
C PRO A 458 0.56 14.74 -12.84
N GLY A 459 0.40 14.25 -14.08
CA GLY A 459 -0.04 15.03 -15.23
C GLY A 459 -1.48 14.73 -15.69
N THR A 460 -2.21 13.82 -15.03
CA THR A 460 -3.54 13.40 -15.50
C THR A 460 -4.57 14.53 -15.49
N ASP A 461 -5.23 14.71 -16.62
CA ASP A 461 -6.45 15.52 -16.78
C ASP A 461 -7.62 14.80 -16.11
N GLY A 462 -8.07 15.33 -14.96
CA GLY A 462 -9.05 14.67 -14.08
C GLY A 462 -10.33 15.49 -13.86
N PRO A 463 -11.21 15.06 -12.93
CA PRO A 463 -12.41 15.80 -12.55
C PRO A 463 -12.14 17.24 -12.05
N GLY A 464 -10.98 17.48 -11.43
CA GLY A 464 -10.51 18.83 -11.05
C GLY A 464 -10.09 19.72 -12.22
N GLY A 465 -9.88 19.16 -13.42
CA GLY A 465 -9.43 19.85 -14.63
C GLY A 465 -8.06 19.39 -15.12
N SER A 466 -7.40 20.24 -15.91
CA SER A 466 -6.14 19.90 -16.57
C SER A 466 -4.96 19.86 -15.60
N ASP A 467 -4.03 18.91 -15.77
CA ASP A 467 -2.90 18.67 -14.86
C ASP A 467 -3.34 18.52 -13.37
N ALA A 468 -4.58 18.08 -13.11
CA ALA A 468 -5.08 17.87 -11.75
C ALA A 468 -4.25 16.78 -11.02
N GLY A 469 -3.86 15.75 -11.77
CA GLY A 469 -3.11 14.59 -11.30
C GLY A 469 -4.01 13.51 -10.71
N ALA A 470 -3.48 12.29 -10.70
CA ALA A 470 -4.11 11.12 -10.10
C ALA A 470 -3.12 10.26 -9.32
N ALA A 471 -3.62 9.53 -8.34
CA ALA A 471 -2.93 8.42 -7.68
C ALA A 471 -3.83 7.19 -7.71
N PHE A 472 -3.23 6.01 -7.86
CA PHE A 472 -3.91 4.73 -7.99
C PHE A 472 -3.39 3.78 -6.92
N LEU A 473 -4.30 3.19 -6.16
CA LEU A 473 -4.00 2.02 -5.33
C LEU A 473 -4.16 0.75 -6.18
N VAL A 474 -3.07 0.01 -6.36
CA VAL A 474 -3.07 -1.32 -6.97
C VAL A 474 -2.89 -2.33 -5.85
N ARG A 475 -3.83 -3.27 -5.72
CA ARG A 475 -3.77 -4.31 -4.70
C ARG A 475 -3.00 -5.54 -5.16
N GLY A 476 -2.38 -6.23 -4.22
CA GLY A 476 -1.72 -7.50 -4.43
C GLY A 476 -2.70 -8.64 -4.72
N GLY A 477 -2.16 -9.84 -4.85
CA GLY A 477 -2.94 -11.07 -5.06
C GLY A 477 -2.23 -12.10 -5.93
N PRO A 478 -2.80 -13.30 -6.08
CA PRO A 478 -2.22 -14.35 -6.91
C PRO A 478 -2.08 -13.88 -8.36
N MET A 479 -0.86 -13.86 -8.91
CA MET A 479 -0.52 -13.17 -10.18
C MET A 479 -1.43 -13.46 -11.38
N ALA A 480 -1.89 -14.71 -11.54
CA ALA A 480 -2.84 -15.08 -12.61
C ALA A 480 -4.22 -14.40 -12.48
N GLY A 481 -4.48 -13.77 -11.34
CA GLY A 481 -5.65 -12.97 -10.98
C GLY A 481 -5.31 -11.51 -10.65
N LEU A 482 -4.08 -11.03 -10.87
CA LEU A 482 -3.69 -9.60 -10.76
C LEU A 482 -4.28 -8.79 -11.94
N VAL A 483 -5.59 -8.86 -12.07
CA VAL A 483 -6.40 -8.12 -13.04
C VAL A 483 -6.70 -6.76 -12.41
N ALA A 484 -6.57 -5.68 -13.19
CA ALA A 484 -6.97 -4.32 -12.79
C ALA A 484 -8.50 -4.15 -12.74
N THR A 485 -9.18 -5.00 -11.97
CA THR A 485 -10.58 -4.85 -11.56
C THR A 485 -10.61 -4.01 -10.29
N GLU A 486 -10.95 -2.74 -10.46
CA GLU A 486 -11.19 -1.77 -9.37
C GLU A 486 -9.91 -1.39 -8.61
N ASP A 487 -8.99 -0.74 -9.32
CA ASP A 487 -8.03 0.18 -8.68
C ASP A 487 -8.82 1.35 -8.08
N GLU A 488 -8.58 1.67 -6.81
CA GLU A 488 -9.14 2.89 -6.23
C GLU A 488 -8.30 4.08 -6.76
N ALA A 489 -8.94 4.88 -7.63
CA ALA A 489 -8.30 5.99 -8.34
C ALA A 489 -8.72 7.33 -7.72
N TRP A 490 -7.77 7.99 -7.06
CA TRP A 490 -7.96 9.30 -6.43
C TRP A 490 -7.42 10.41 -7.34
N PHE A 491 -8.15 11.53 -7.44
CA PHE A 491 -7.85 12.63 -8.37
C PHE A 491 -7.73 13.97 -7.65
N GLY A 492 -6.93 14.89 -8.21
CA GLY A 492 -6.87 16.28 -7.78
C GLY A 492 -8.22 17.02 -7.93
N GLU A 493 -8.50 17.96 -7.02
CA GLU A 493 -9.77 18.69 -6.95
C GLU A 493 -9.78 19.95 -7.84
N ALA A 494 -8.61 20.42 -8.27
CA ALA A 494 -8.43 21.60 -9.11
C ALA A 494 -7.36 21.40 -10.20
N PRO A 495 -7.25 22.31 -11.20
CA PRO A 495 -6.23 22.20 -12.24
C PRO A 495 -4.82 22.49 -11.71
N ALA A 496 -3.82 21.83 -12.27
CA ALA A 496 -2.39 21.98 -11.94
C ALA A 496 -2.03 21.73 -10.46
N GLU A 497 -2.83 20.97 -9.72
CA GLU A 497 -2.47 20.55 -8.35
C GLU A 497 -1.36 19.50 -8.32
N ALA A 498 -1.19 18.74 -9.41
CA ALA A 498 -0.26 17.61 -9.54
C ALA A 498 -0.44 16.58 -8.40
N PHE A 499 -1.69 16.20 -8.14
CA PHE A 499 -2.03 15.14 -7.19
C PHE A 499 -1.37 13.81 -7.63
N GLY A 500 -0.78 13.08 -6.68
CA GLY A 500 0.06 11.91 -6.96
C GLY A 500 1.54 12.23 -7.20
N ALA A 501 1.98 13.49 -7.11
CA ALA A 501 3.39 13.85 -7.31
C ALA A 501 4.34 13.43 -6.17
N SER A 502 3.80 12.90 -5.07
CA SER A 502 4.52 12.08 -4.09
C SER A 502 3.54 11.11 -3.40
N LEU A 503 4.05 9.98 -2.92
CA LEU A 503 3.27 8.84 -2.40
C LEU A 503 4.03 8.22 -1.23
N ALA A 504 3.33 7.70 -0.21
CA ALA A 504 3.95 6.90 0.86
C ALA A 504 2.94 6.03 1.62
N GLY A 505 3.32 4.78 1.91
CA GLY A 505 2.79 4.00 3.03
C GLY A 505 3.22 4.62 4.37
N ILE A 506 2.28 5.30 5.03
CA ILE A 506 2.50 5.89 6.37
C ILE A 506 2.20 4.88 7.49
N GLY A 507 1.49 3.80 7.17
CA GLY A 507 1.21 2.68 8.06
C GLY A 507 0.10 2.96 9.07
N ASP A 508 -0.35 1.93 9.79
CA ASP A 508 -1.51 1.95 10.71
C ASP A 508 -1.49 3.11 11.73
N LEU A 509 -2.15 4.24 11.43
CA LEU A 509 -2.18 5.43 12.31
C LEU A 509 -3.33 5.41 13.32
N ASP A 510 -4.38 4.62 13.10
CA ASP A 510 -5.53 4.52 14.01
C ASP A 510 -5.56 3.26 14.91
N ALA A 511 -4.58 2.38 14.69
CA ALA A 511 -4.25 1.15 15.41
C ALA A 511 -5.24 -0.01 15.23
N ASP A 512 -6.10 0.00 14.20
CA ASP A 512 -7.09 -1.04 13.95
C ASP A 512 -6.53 -2.30 13.24
N GLY A 513 -5.40 -2.17 12.54
CA GLY A 513 -4.67 -3.25 11.89
C GLY A 513 -4.71 -3.26 10.35
N PHE A 514 -5.01 -2.15 9.70
CA PHE A 514 -4.70 -1.90 8.29
C PHE A 514 -3.65 -0.78 8.17
N ASP A 515 -2.78 -0.82 7.17
CA ASP A 515 -1.84 0.29 6.94
C ASP A 515 -2.53 1.49 6.24
N ASP A 516 -2.10 2.72 6.55
CA ASP A 516 -2.62 3.96 5.94
C ASP A 516 -1.65 4.54 4.88
N VAL A 517 -2.18 5.35 3.96
CA VAL A 517 -1.39 5.96 2.87
C VAL A 517 -1.56 7.49 2.76
N ALA A 518 -0.50 8.16 2.31
CA ALA A 518 -0.47 9.60 2.03
C ALA A 518 -0.16 9.90 0.56
N VAL A 519 -0.85 10.91 0.00
CA VAL A 519 -0.68 11.39 -1.38
C VAL A 519 -0.43 12.89 -1.41
N GLY A 520 0.62 13.30 -2.11
CA GLY A 520 1.02 14.71 -2.28
C GLY A 520 0.40 15.36 -3.51
N ALA A 521 0.03 16.63 -3.36
CA ALA A 521 -0.44 17.54 -4.41
C ALA A 521 0.24 18.91 -4.25
N PRO A 522 1.54 19.04 -4.55
CA PRO A 522 2.34 20.21 -4.21
C PRO A 522 2.02 21.45 -5.06
N GLY A 523 1.28 21.32 -6.17
CA GLY A 523 0.75 22.45 -6.92
C GLY A 523 -0.49 23.10 -6.28
N ALA A 524 -1.15 22.41 -5.36
CA ALA A 524 -2.40 22.83 -4.74
C ALA A 524 -2.35 24.22 -4.10
N ALA A 525 -3.50 24.90 -4.10
CA ALA A 525 -3.72 26.17 -3.39
C ALA A 525 -2.62 27.21 -3.66
N ASP A 526 -2.51 27.66 -4.92
CA ASP A 526 -1.47 28.61 -5.38
C ASP A 526 -0.02 28.12 -5.14
N GLY A 527 0.22 26.80 -5.18
CA GLY A 527 1.51 26.20 -4.86
C GLY A 527 1.87 26.25 -3.36
N ARG A 528 0.91 26.48 -2.46
CA ARG A 528 1.09 26.12 -1.03
C ARG A 528 1.41 24.64 -0.90
N GLY A 529 0.76 23.83 -1.73
CA GLY A 529 0.82 22.38 -1.71
C GLY A 529 -0.12 21.78 -0.66
N ARG A 530 -0.48 20.52 -0.88
CA ARG A 530 -1.45 19.79 -0.07
C ARG A 530 -0.99 18.34 0.09
N VAL A 531 -1.33 17.73 1.21
CA VAL A 531 -1.24 16.27 1.42
C VAL A 531 -2.62 15.74 1.79
N ALA A 532 -3.02 14.63 1.18
CA ALA A 532 -4.22 13.87 1.48
C ALA A 532 -3.84 12.54 2.16
N LEU A 533 -4.59 12.15 3.18
CA LEU A 533 -4.48 10.84 3.83
C LEU A 533 -5.73 10.02 3.54
N PHE A 534 -5.53 8.75 3.21
CA PHE A 534 -6.58 7.75 3.03
C PHE A 534 -6.27 6.59 3.97
N ARG A 535 -7.27 6.12 4.71
CA ARG A 535 -7.07 4.99 5.62
C ARG A 535 -7.23 3.64 4.95
N GLY A 536 -6.53 2.65 5.50
CA GLY A 536 -6.69 1.26 5.12
C GLY A 536 -8.06 0.68 5.48
N GLY A 537 -8.35 -0.52 4.97
CA GLY A 537 -9.55 -1.27 5.31
C GLY A 537 -10.14 -2.06 4.16
N ALA A 538 -11.03 -3.00 4.51
CA ALA A 538 -11.75 -3.86 3.55
C ALA A 538 -12.69 -3.14 2.56
N THR A 539 -12.78 -1.80 2.63
CA THR A 539 -13.43 -0.92 1.66
C THR A 539 -12.78 0.46 1.72
N PHE A 540 -12.23 0.95 0.60
CA PHE A 540 -11.55 2.25 0.55
C PHE A 540 -12.51 3.43 0.39
N ALA A 541 -12.01 4.62 0.68
CA ALA A 541 -12.73 5.87 0.50
C ALA A 541 -12.28 6.58 -0.79
N THR A 542 -13.24 6.90 -1.66
CA THR A 542 -13.03 7.73 -2.87
C THR A 542 -12.62 9.19 -2.56
N THR A 543 -12.59 9.57 -1.28
CA THR A 543 -12.27 10.92 -0.79
C THR A 543 -11.36 10.83 0.43
N PRO A 544 -10.37 11.73 0.62
CA PRO A 544 -9.45 11.66 1.75
C PRO A 544 -10.15 11.70 3.12
N ASP A 545 -9.71 10.85 4.03
CA ASP A 545 -10.11 10.88 5.45
C ASP A 545 -9.61 12.17 6.14
N ALA A 546 -8.43 12.65 5.74
CA ALA A 546 -7.84 13.91 6.23
C ALA A 546 -7.06 14.63 5.13
N THR A 547 -6.95 15.96 5.25
CA THR A 547 -6.13 16.80 4.36
C THR A 547 -5.37 17.88 5.11
N PHE A 548 -4.19 18.23 4.60
CA PHE A 548 -3.26 19.20 5.15
C PHE A 548 -2.82 20.18 4.04
N GLU A 549 -2.74 21.48 4.33
CA GLU A 549 -2.36 22.53 3.37
C GLU A 549 -1.07 23.23 3.83
N GLY A 550 -0.18 23.57 2.88
CA GLY A 550 1.08 24.26 3.15
C GLY A 550 0.94 25.69 3.66
N ALA A 551 2.01 26.22 4.25
CA ALA A 551 1.95 27.46 5.03
C ALA A 551 1.92 28.75 4.18
N ALA A 552 2.68 28.81 3.08
CA ALA A 552 2.76 29.98 2.22
C ALA A 552 2.76 29.62 0.72
N PRO A 553 2.23 30.50 -0.17
CA PRO A 553 2.18 30.24 -1.62
C PRO A 553 3.58 30.07 -2.19
N GLY A 554 3.82 28.94 -2.84
CA GLY A 554 5.12 28.55 -3.39
C GLY A 554 5.89 27.53 -2.55
N ASP A 555 5.52 27.28 -1.28
CA ASP A 555 6.25 26.36 -0.38
C ASP A 555 6.41 24.92 -0.92
N ARG A 556 5.49 24.45 -1.80
CA ARG A 556 5.40 23.07 -2.31
C ARG A 556 5.26 22.02 -1.19
N PHE A 557 4.37 22.22 -0.22
CA PHE A 557 4.07 21.20 0.79
C PHE A 557 3.52 19.91 0.15
N GLY A 558 4.15 18.77 0.41
CA GLY A 558 3.83 17.50 -0.26
C GLY A 558 4.61 17.26 -1.56
N ASP A 559 5.77 17.91 -1.75
CA ASP A 559 6.71 17.59 -2.86
C ASP A 559 7.41 16.24 -2.63
N ALA A 560 7.53 15.82 -1.36
CA ALA A 560 8.07 14.53 -0.94
C ALA A 560 7.31 14.04 0.31
N LEU A 561 7.15 12.72 0.42
CA LEU A 561 6.46 12.04 1.52
C LEU A 561 7.24 10.77 1.89
N ALA A 562 7.17 10.36 3.16
CA ALA A 562 7.61 9.05 3.62
C ALA A 562 6.92 8.67 4.94
N GLY A 563 6.66 7.38 5.14
CA GLY A 563 6.50 6.84 6.49
C GLY A 563 7.85 6.88 7.21
N ALA A 564 7.86 7.29 8.48
CA ALA A 564 9.09 7.44 9.27
C ALA A 564 9.35 6.26 10.23
N GLY A 565 8.35 5.40 10.44
CA GLY A 565 8.36 4.41 11.53
C GLY A 565 8.03 5.05 12.88
N ASP A 566 8.11 4.31 13.98
CA ASP A 566 7.85 4.83 15.33
C ASP A 566 9.09 5.60 15.84
N VAL A 567 9.23 6.87 15.40
CA VAL A 567 10.37 7.75 15.70
C VAL A 567 10.33 8.22 17.16
N ASN A 568 9.15 8.25 17.77
CA ASN A 568 8.94 8.74 19.14
C ASN A 568 8.79 7.63 20.21
N GLY A 569 8.45 6.40 19.81
CA GLY A 569 8.34 5.20 20.66
C GLY A 569 7.03 5.10 21.46
N ASP A 570 5.92 5.64 20.94
CA ASP A 570 4.60 5.49 21.55
C ASP A 570 3.80 4.29 21.02
N GLY A 571 4.28 3.66 19.94
CA GLY A 571 3.69 2.47 19.31
C GLY A 571 2.83 2.76 18.07
N VAL A 572 2.85 3.99 17.54
CA VAL A 572 2.17 4.38 16.29
C VAL A 572 3.21 4.91 15.28
N PRO A 573 3.10 4.63 13.97
CA PRO A 573 4.01 5.19 12.97
C PRO A 573 3.94 6.72 12.86
N ASP A 574 5.11 7.36 12.90
CA ASP A 574 5.28 8.77 12.54
C ASP A 574 5.49 8.91 11.01
N TRP A 575 5.29 10.11 10.45
CA TRP A 575 5.42 10.37 9.01
C TRP A 575 6.00 11.75 8.66
N LEU A 576 6.59 11.85 7.47
CA LEU A 576 7.40 12.99 7.01
C LEU A 576 6.80 13.68 5.79
N VAL A 577 6.93 15.00 5.73
CA VAL A 577 6.53 15.83 4.57
C VAL A 577 7.62 16.82 4.18
N GLY A 578 7.92 16.88 2.89
CA GLY A 578 8.77 17.87 2.25
C GLY A 578 8.03 19.14 1.82
N ALA A 579 8.68 20.30 2.00
CA ALA A 579 8.32 21.59 1.40
C ALA A 579 9.60 22.31 0.92
N PRO A 580 10.20 21.85 -0.19
CA PRO A 580 11.56 22.23 -0.58
C PRO A 580 11.73 23.67 -1.06
N LEU A 581 10.64 24.40 -1.34
CA LEU A 581 10.70 25.81 -1.73
C LEU A 581 10.27 26.75 -0.59
N ALA A 582 10.07 26.25 0.63
CA ALA A 582 9.69 27.07 1.76
C ALA A 582 10.76 28.13 2.12
N ASP A 583 10.33 29.39 2.19
CA ASP A 583 11.16 30.59 2.47
C ASP A 583 11.70 30.69 3.93
N GLY A 584 11.41 29.68 4.76
CA GLY A 584 11.53 29.61 6.23
C GLY A 584 12.38 30.68 6.92
N VAL A 585 13.71 30.57 6.82
CA VAL A 585 14.67 31.58 7.32
C VAL A 585 15.48 32.27 6.22
N ALA A 586 15.33 31.81 4.98
CA ALA A 586 15.95 32.35 3.78
C ALA A 586 15.20 31.84 2.53
N ALA A 587 15.21 32.60 1.43
CA ALA A 587 14.40 32.27 0.26
C ALA A 587 14.76 30.92 -0.38
N ASP A 588 13.76 30.10 -0.76
CA ASP A 588 13.94 28.73 -1.28
C ASP A 588 14.84 27.83 -0.39
N ALA A 589 14.95 28.09 0.92
CA ALA A 589 15.79 27.29 1.82
C ALA A 589 15.26 25.85 1.95
N GLY A 590 13.95 25.70 1.89
CA GLY A 590 13.24 24.44 2.08
C GLY A 590 13.08 24.06 3.55
N ARG A 591 12.08 23.22 3.79
CA ARG A 591 11.69 22.72 5.10
C ARG A 591 11.23 21.27 4.99
N ALA A 592 11.47 20.50 6.06
CA ALA A 592 10.78 19.23 6.29
C ALA A 592 9.95 19.30 7.59
N TYR A 593 8.93 18.45 7.67
CA TYR A 593 8.03 18.32 8.80
C TYR A 593 7.96 16.86 9.24
N LEU A 594 7.98 16.60 10.55
CA LEU A 594 7.69 15.30 11.15
C LEU A 594 6.35 15.41 11.90
N PHE A 595 5.39 14.59 11.51
CA PHE A 595 4.07 14.46 12.12
C PHE A 595 4.05 13.20 12.99
N ALA A 596 3.50 13.32 14.20
CA ALA A 596 3.41 12.21 15.13
C ALA A 596 2.20 11.32 14.79
N GLY A 597 2.37 10.00 14.85
CA GLY A 597 1.35 9.00 14.62
C GLY A 597 0.13 9.21 15.51
N SER A 598 -1.05 9.38 14.90
CA SER A 598 -2.28 9.62 15.65
C SER A 598 -3.53 9.58 14.78
N TRP A 599 -4.66 9.16 15.36
CA TRP A 599 -5.98 9.36 14.77
C TRP A 599 -7.00 9.96 15.77
N PRO A 600 -7.77 11.00 15.38
CA PRO A 600 -7.61 11.79 14.15
C PRO A 600 -6.26 12.53 14.14
N PRO A 601 -5.64 12.72 12.97
CA PRO A 601 -4.23 13.06 12.88
C PRO A 601 -3.97 14.52 13.28
N ALA A 602 -2.79 14.75 13.87
CA ALA A 602 -2.41 16.04 14.42
C ALA A 602 -2.36 17.15 13.34
N ALA A 603 -3.28 18.11 13.44
CA ALA A 603 -3.38 19.28 12.54
C ALA A 603 -2.18 20.27 12.61
N ILE A 604 -1.13 19.94 13.37
CA ILE A 604 0.16 20.63 13.39
C ILE A 604 1.28 19.57 13.47
N PRO A 605 2.43 19.80 12.82
CA PRO A 605 3.58 18.91 12.90
C PRO A 605 4.13 18.85 14.33
N GLY A 606 4.67 17.69 14.72
CA GLY A 606 5.36 17.50 16.00
C GLY A 606 6.72 18.19 16.03
N VAL A 607 7.46 18.11 14.92
CA VAL A 607 8.75 18.80 14.72
C VAL A 607 8.82 19.41 13.32
N THR A 608 9.53 20.54 13.20
CA THR A 608 9.78 21.24 11.94
C THR A 608 11.28 21.49 11.78
N PHE A 609 11.81 21.24 10.58
CA PHE A 609 13.23 21.35 10.25
C PHE A 609 13.44 22.41 9.17
N ASP A 610 13.93 23.60 9.55
CA ASP A 610 14.29 24.70 8.64
C ASP A 610 15.78 24.68 8.29
N ALA A 611 16.13 24.85 7.01
CA ALA A 611 17.54 24.99 6.60
C ALA A 611 18.04 26.44 6.64
N ALA A 612 19.29 26.63 7.08
CA ALA A 612 19.84 27.94 7.43
C ALA A 612 20.35 28.83 6.26
N ALA A 613 20.17 28.42 4.99
CA ALA A 613 20.65 29.17 3.83
C ALA A 613 19.71 29.04 2.62
N ALA A 614 19.67 30.08 1.79
CA ALA A 614 18.79 30.20 0.63
C ALA A 614 19.11 29.16 -0.45
N GLY A 615 18.08 28.67 -1.14
CA GLY A 615 18.21 27.76 -2.30
C GLY A 615 18.61 26.32 -1.97
N ASN A 616 18.83 25.94 -0.70
CA ASN A 616 19.29 24.60 -0.32
C ASN A 616 18.33 23.46 -0.71
N ARG A 617 17.02 23.76 -0.84
CA ARG A 617 15.93 22.80 -1.02
C ARG A 617 15.90 21.66 0.01
N HIS A 618 15.98 22.02 1.29
CA HIS A 618 15.82 21.04 2.36
C HIS A 618 14.40 20.45 2.37
N GLY A 619 14.27 19.13 2.51
CA GLY A 619 12.99 18.45 2.35
C GLY A 619 12.61 18.18 0.88
N ALA A 620 13.54 18.25 -0.07
CA ALA A 620 13.31 17.78 -1.44
C ALA A 620 13.26 16.24 -1.56
N ALA A 621 13.81 15.55 -0.56
CA ALA A 621 13.62 14.13 -0.32
C ALA A 621 13.49 13.91 1.20
N VAL A 622 12.67 12.95 1.60
CA VAL A 622 12.52 12.47 2.98
C VAL A 622 12.40 10.95 2.96
N ALA A 623 12.90 10.27 3.99
CA ALA A 623 12.78 8.82 4.17
C ALA A 623 12.77 8.46 5.65
N GLY A 624 11.97 7.46 6.04
CA GLY A 624 12.27 6.64 7.22
C GLY A 624 13.37 5.64 6.84
N ILE A 625 14.37 5.49 7.71
CA ILE A 625 15.62 4.77 7.40
C ILE A 625 15.89 3.58 8.35
N GLY A 626 14.83 3.03 8.94
CA GLY A 626 14.92 1.99 9.97
C GLY A 626 15.51 2.48 11.29
N ASP A 627 16.14 1.59 12.06
CA ASP A 627 16.81 1.87 13.33
C ASP A 627 18.34 1.78 13.09
N LEU A 628 18.96 2.93 12.78
CA LEU A 628 20.34 3.05 12.28
C LEU A 628 21.35 2.84 13.43
N ASP A 629 21.00 3.20 14.67
CA ASP A 629 21.86 3.05 15.86
C ASP A 629 21.44 1.93 16.85
N ALA A 630 20.33 1.24 16.60
CA ALA A 630 19.78 0.14 17.40
C ALA A 630 19.42 0.51 18.85
N ASP A 631 19.07 1.77 19.11
CA ASP A 631 18.45 2.22 20.35
C ASP A 631 17.04 1.62 20.54
N GLY A 632 16.27 1.46 19.46
CA GLY A 632 14.87 1.00 19.47
C GLY A 632 13.81 2.09 19.25
N PHE A 633 14.17 3.18 18.58
CA PHE A 633 13.24 4.10 17.90
C PHE A 633 13.54 4.05 16.39
N ALA A 634 12.62 4.53 15.55
CA ALA A 634 12.92 4.71 14.12
C ALA A 634 13.66 6.02 13.84
N ASP A 635 14.57 5.99 12.87
CA ASP A 635 15.36 7.11 12.40
C ASP A 635 14.86 7.61 11.04
N PHE A 636 15.22 8.85 10.70
CA PHE A 636 14.81 9.48 9.45
C PHE A 636 15.91 10.28 8.78
N ALA A 637 15.84 10.41 7.46
CA ALA A 637 16.76 11.20 6.65
C ALA A 637 16.02 12.28 5.84
N ILE A 638 16.64 13.46 5.76
CA ILE A 638 16.11 14.61 5.01
C ILE A 638 17.18 15.12 4.03
N GLY A 639 16.84 15.11 2.74
CA GLY A 639 17.69 15.61 1.65
C GLY A 639 17.70 17.14 1.53
N ALA A 640 18.81 17.67 1.02
CA ALA A 640 19.00 19.07 0.62
C ALA A 640 19.93 19.12 -0.61
N PRO A 641 19.48 18.68 -1.80
CA PRO A 641 20.35 18.43 -2.95
C PRO A 641 20.99 19.70 -3.54
N GLN A 642 20.45 20.89 -3.25
CA GLN A 642 21.03 22.17 -3.67
C GLN A 642 21.85 22.85 -2.55
N PHE A 643 22.24 22.10 -1.51
CA PHE A 643 23.11 22.62 -0.44
C PHE A 643 24.50 23.02 -0.95
N ASP A 644 24.88 24.28 -0.67
CA ASP A 644 26.20 24.84 -0.93
C ASP A 644 27.15 24.52 0.23
N GLY A 645 27.85 23.38 0.13
CA GLY A 645 28.83 22.91 1.11
C GLY A 645 30.26 23.36 0.81
N ALA A 646 31.21 22.42 0.82
CA ALA A 646 32.60 22.68 0.40
C ALA A 646 32.73 22.99 -1.11
N ARG A 647 31.66 22.76 -1.87
CA ARG A 647 31.47 23.08 -3.30
C ARG A 647 30.00 23.46 -3.51
N SER A 648 29.71 24.29 -4.52
CA SER A 648 28.33 24.71 -4.79
C SER A 648 27.47 23.58 -5.38
N ASN A 649 26.22 23.49 -4.94
CA ASN A 649 25.31 22.36 -5.20
C ASN A 649 25.98 21.00 -4.93
N SER A 650 26.72 20.85 -3.81
CA SER A 650 27.25 19.55 -3.41
C SER A 650 26.14 18.60 -2.94
N GLY A 651 24.99 19.16 -2.53
CA GLY A 651 23.97 18.43 -1.81
C GLY A 651 24.41 18.09 -0.39
N ARG A 652 23.50 17.47 0.35
CA ARG A 652 23.63 17.05 1.76
C ARG A 652 22.41 16.22 2.15
N VAL A 653 22.61 15.23 3.03
CA VAL A 653 21.54 14.60 3.83
C VAL A 653 21.69 15.02 5.30
N THR A 654 20.59 14.99 6.05
CA THR A 654 20.58 15.16 7.51
C THR A 654 19.82 14.00 8.11
N VAL A 655 20.48 13.19 8.94
CA VAL A 655 19.83 12.14 9.72
C VAL A 655 19.32 12.74 11.02
N GLY A 656 18.07 12.44 11.38
CA GLY A 656 17.54 12.64 12.71
C GLY A 656 17.37 11.30 13.39
N LEU A 657 17.97 11.18 14.57
CA LEU A 657 17.85 9.98 15.39
C LEU A 657 16.56 10.03 16.21
N GLY A 658 15.87 8.89 16.25
CA GLY A 658 14.64 8.69 16.99
C GLY A 658 14.80 8.90 18.48
N SER A 659 13.74 9.37 19.13
CA SER A 659 13.59 9.37 20.58
C SER A 659 12.23 9.89 21.02
N ALA A 660 11.85 9.59 22.26
CA ALA A 660 10.67 10.15 22.95
C ALA A 660 10.65 11.70 23.09
N ALA A 661 11.60 12.40 22.48
CA ALA A 661 11.55 13.82 22.13
C ALA A 661 12.52 14.06 20.95
N PRO A 662 12.13 13.73 19.70
CA PRO A 662 13.10 13.49 18.62
C PRO A 662 13.85 14.76 18.19
N THR A 663 15.13 14.61 17.86
CA THR A 663 16.02 15.73 17.53
C THR A 663 16.92 15.43 16.34
N SER A 664 16.90 16.28 15.31
CA SER A 664 17.81 16.17 14.16
C SER A 664 19.24 16.61 14.50
N THR A 665 20.25 15.84 14.08
CA THR A 665 21.66 16.21 14.17
C THR A 665 22.28 16.43 12.79
N PRO A 666 23.03 17.53 12.54
CA PRO A 666 23.81 17.65 11.32
C PRO A 666 25.05 16.72 11.37
N ALA A 667 25.51 16.09 10.29
CA ALA A 667 24.99 16.03 8.92
C ALA A 667 25.71 14.89 8.14
N LEU A 668 25.14 14.41 7.03
CA LEU A 668 25.83 13.56 6.06
C LEU A 668 26.18 14.35 4.79
N ALA A 669 27.47 14.54 4.56
CA ALA A 669 28.03 15.07 3.31
C ALA A 669 29.47 14.55 3.14
N PRO A 670 29.70 13.48 2.37
CA PRO A 670 30.99 12.78 2.33
C PRO A 670 32.11 13.68 1.82
N GLU A 671 33.32 13.51 2.36
CA GLU A 671 34.52 14.30 2.01
C GLU A 671 34.94 14.10 0.54
N GLY A 672 34.28 14.79 -0.40
CA GLY A 672 34.72 14.78 -1.80
C GLY A 672 33.69 15.10 -2.88
N ALA A 673 32.39 15.18 -2.58
CA ALA A 673 31.32 15.40 -3.55
C ALA A 673 31.56 16.61 -4.48
N VAL A 674 31.30 16.49 -5.80
CA VAL A 674 31.61 17.53 -6.81
C VAL A 674 30.58 18.67 -6.83
N MET A 675 30.83 19.70 -7.66
CA MET A 675 29.83 20.75 -7.89
C MET A 675 28.68 20.20 -8.72
N GLY A 676 27.43 20.40 -8.28
CA GLY A 676 26.26 19.83 -8.93
C GLY A 676 26.06 18.33 -8.68
N ALA A 677 26.61 17.81 -7.59
CA ALA A 677 26.47 16.42 -7.17
C ALA A 677 25.01 16.01 -6.87
N SER A 678 24.19 16.95 -6.39
CA SER A 678 22.78 16.75 -6.02
C SER A 678 22.55 15.66 -4.96
N LEU A 679 23.51 15.44 -4.07
CA LEU A 679 23.43 14.45 -2.99
C LEU A 679 22.18 14.64 -2.12
N GLY A 680 21.39 13.58 -1.97
CA GLY A 680 20.11 13.61 -1.27
C GLY A 680 18.96 14.12 -2.14
N SER A 681 19.03 13.92 -3.46
CA SER A 681 17.86 14.02 -4.37
C SER A 681 16.94 12.81 -4.22
N ALA A 682 17.51 11.64 -3.91
CA ALA A 682 16.81 10.44 -3.49
C ALA A 682 17.53 9.82 -2.30
N ILE A 683 16.77 9.12 -1.48
CA ILE A 683 17.22 8.41 -0.27
C ILE A 683 16.36 7.14 -0.21
N ALA A 684 16.95 5.99 0.08
CA ALA A 684 16.18 4.77 0.26
C ALA A 684 15.20 4.92 1.45
N SER A 685 13.90 4.77 1.16
CA SER A 685 12.91 4.43 2.17
C SER A 685 13.06 2.95 2.55
N THR A 686 12.87 2.61 3.82
CA THR A 686 12.82 1.22 4.33
C THR A 686 11.38 0.72 4.47
N ARG A 687 10.49 1.27 3.65
CA ARG A 687 9.06 0.99 3.42
C ARG A 687 8.75 1.34 1.97
#